data_AF-A0A924ZVW8-F1
#
_entry.id   AF-A0A924ZVW8-F1
#
_cell.length_a   1.000
_cell.length_b   1.000
_cell.length_c   1.000
_cell.angle_alpha   90.00
_cell.angle_beta   90.00
_cell.angle_gamma   90.00
#
_symmetry.space_group_name_H-M   'P 1'
#
loop_
_entity.id
_entity.type
_entity.pdbx_description
1 polymer ?
#
loop_
_entity_poly.entity_id
_entity_poly.type
_entity_poly.pdbx_seq_one_letter_code
_entity_poly.pdbx_strand_id
1 'polypeptide(L)'
;MKNVYQCLFLFLLGISLSCTKATESQLSALDPTSSNPTINSAPTVSLGADKIFRLPINSAVLAATASDTDGTIANYSWSQISGPNNAIFENSNVSSKTFSGLIQGTYTLRVSVTDNRGAVATDELIMTVQALTQTDAYVSATDDWWLDPVTSFIPQIVGKKLDPNQVVTRNIWYIYPNEPVLGNSSTDTISVSNIETKNYVLKYVIQKVTSGDYFAQQFMTIFRAVEFTPTELASGLSIKNLRDLDMKNMVEYPTKLPPVNHPRLLGTNSDLFQEVTVLDQMPCSSQPIEGLGAIPNFRDKWDSASFGYYKCKGQNLTTFATNPQTLEYFKPTPVFNQKRDYRILFIIRRLQNCFATTPTACGYTQTDFSDFKNRFIAAQMAEFNQNWITDPNNMLVYSNWNYGHFPYDIYSGEPYRYWTTYLDTLWSDLTQTQKNFLKIQMSYRIDAWLENVRKKDWGYSNGNNWNGSQAEGLVAWALTFYYEEPVRAKAVLQSVIDGLWLHRDYYMNTGYYKEGASYIAVSYLPLMRAHRMLVAAFGTQLRSMKWDYFPKLSEFFKQSIGSDGLAFGFGDAYTRNGNAHLIPLTAMLIKEVIKQSPIGSIPLNSCDVRDAFKNIYYASFLDDPWGFEPAYARDWVQIVSTCNDASAQTGTSKVLYDSLGQEGLIKTFMPGSTVMGALPASLRWKYADETSVGFSGTPNTFAHREMDFGALVWGAYGSRLIDDWGYGNIVDRNVMYSVIKNLDFLPQGSNTLSVPDAFDKNADGSIIPDTNRSQLFGQSGQVFIETISNVEHVRMDGSIVYGSNHVDGVMEYFDRYIIPFGDGNYVIADSFKLKGAMTSRVQENFYASYMTNRDATEPADCQNLSLHKDLALISPKVISIKPRCSQVGSKRMSEVEGSITFDSLSDGAFQLNAAPQQLPGRTGLDDARSRYFIYQPNVAVNSDIRLFSLAASPKSQTHVPAVISHAACQTGKFCFAVQMKGVTKNYRFSIIGGRYKLESIY
;
A
#
# COMPACT_ATOMS: atom_id res chain seq x y z
N MET A 1 -31.62 9.81 40.16
CA MET A 1 -32.25 11.03 39.62
C MET A 1 -31.31 12.21 39.85
N LYS A 2 -30.82 12.85 38.78
CA LYS A 2 -30.50 14.28 38.85
C LYS A 2 -31.83 14.99 39.10
N ASN A 3 -31.90 15.88 40.09
CA ASN A 3 -32.74 17.06 39.96
C ASN A 3 -31.81 18.28 39.91
N VAL A 4 -31.59 18.68 38.66
CA VAL A 4 -31.48 20.03 38.13
C VAL A 4 -31.19 21.17 39.12
N TYR A 5 -30.08 21.86 38.91
CA TYR A 5 -30.07 23.32 38.89
C TYR A 5 -29.27 23.80 37.66
N GLN A 6 -29.98 24.37 36.70
CA GLN A 6 -29.42 25.18 35.60
C GLN A 6 -29.23 26.61 36.13
N CYS A 7 -28.02 27.15 36.03
CA CYS A 7 -27.81 28.60 35.95
C CYS A 7 -26.82 28.86 34.80
N LEU A 8 -27.37 29.36 33.69
CA LEU A 8 -26.68 29.75 32.46
C LEU A 8 -25.89 31.05 32.67
N PHE A 9 -24.69 31.13 32.11
CA PHE A 9 -23.87 32.34 32.03
C PHE A 9 -24.32 33.21 30.85
N LEU A 10 -24.63 34.49 31.09
CA LEU A 10 -24.54 35.56 30.09
C LEU A 10 -23.81 36.75 30.74
N PHE A 11 -22.63 37.05 30.18
CA PHE A 11 -21.81 38.21 30.54
C PHE A 11 -22.46 39.49 30.00
N LEU A 12 -22.69 40.48 30.86
CA LEU A 12 -22.42 41.91 30.66
C LEU A 12 -23.09 42.70 31.80
N LEU A 13 -22.29 43.49 32.53
CA LEU A 13 -22.65 44.43 33.62
C LEU A 13 -22.80 43.78 35.02
N GLY A 14 -21.68 43.75 35.75
CA GLY A 14 -21.48 42.98 36.97
C GLY A 14 -22.25 43.47 38.20
N ILE A 15 -22.80 42.49 38.92
CA ILE A 15 -23.05 42.51 40.36
C ILE A 15 -22.78 41.08 40.89
N SER A 16 -21.92 40.97 41.89
CA SER A 16 -21.59 39.72 42.61
C SER A 16 -22.58 39.43 43.74
N LEU A 17 -22.85 38.14 44.05
CA LEU A 17 -22.71 37.56 45.41
C LEU A 17 -23.16 36.07 45.50
N SER A 18 -22.16 35.23 45.79
CA SER A 18 -22.02 34.09 46.73
C SER A 18 -23.14 33.06 47.03
N CYS A 19 -22.67 31.82 47.17
CA CYS A 19 -23.31 30.56 47.55
C CYS A 19 -22.72 30.05 48.90
N THR A 20 -23.47 29.40 49.80
CA THR A 20 -22.89 28.70 50.99
C THR A 20 -23.72 27.52 51.54
N LYS A 21 -23.02 26.58 52.22
CA LYS A 21 -23.40 25.31 52.89
C LYS A 21 -23.30 25.39 54.43
N ALA A 22 -23.97 24.45 55.15
CA ALA A 22 -23.57 23.72 56.40
C ALA A 22 -24.81 23.43 57.31
N THR A 23 -24.86 22.54 58.33
CA THR A 23 -24.65 21.08 58.58
C THR A 23 -25.18 20.74 60.01
N GLU A 24 -25.58 19.46 60.21
CA GLU A 24 -25.55 18.54 61.40
C GLU A 24 -25.93 18.92 62.86
N SER A 25 -26.69 17.99 63.50
CA SER A 25 -26.63 17.44 64.90
C SER A 25 -28.05 17.13 65.43
N GLN A 26 -28.47 15.99 66.02
CA GLN A 26 -27.95 14.66 66.44
C GLN A 26 -29.15 13.66 66.39
N LEU A 27 -29.06 12.39 65.93
CA LEU A 27 -28.69 11.15 66.66
C LEU A 27 -29.27 11.07 68.10
N SER A 28 -30.06 10.07 68.54
CA SER A 28 -29.81 8.61 68.53
C SER A 28 -30.94 7.83 69.26
N ALA A 29 -31.14 6.55 68.89
CA ALA A 29 -31.72 5.37 69.60
C ALA A 29 -32.58 4.52 68.62
N LEU A 30 -32.11 3.42 68.00
CA LEU A 30 -31.82 2.06 68.54
C LEU A 30 -33.04 1.48 69.28
N ASP A 31 -33.66 0.34 68.95
CA ASP A 31 -33.20 -0.94 68.36
C ASP A 31 -34.46 -1.86 68.13
N PRO A 32 -34.37 -3.19 67.88
CA PRO A 32 -34.27 -3.93 66.61
C PRO A 32 -35.52 -4.79 66.24
N THR A 33 -35.43 -5.47 65.09
CA THR A 33 -36.22 -6.65 64.63
C THR A 33 -37.53 -6.40 63.85
N SER A 34 -37.38 -6.23 62.53
CA SER A 34 -38.34 -6.74 61.53
C SER A 34 -37.65 -6.75 60.16
N SER A 35 -36.83 -7.76 59.93
CA SER A 35 -36.34 -8.11 58.60
C SER A 35 -37.52 -8.45 57.69
N ASN A 36 -37.85 -7.57 56.75
CA ASN A 36 -38.45 -8.03 55.50
C ASN A 36 -37.27 -8.46 54.62
N PRO A 37 -36.93 -9.75 54.51
CA PRO A 37 -35.89 -10.15 53.58
C PRO A 37 -36.36 -9.70 52.18
N THR A 38 -35.58 -8.89 51.50
CA THR A 38 -35.68 -8.82 50.04
C THR A 38 -35.45 -10.24 49.56
N ILE A 39 -36.53 -10.92 49.20
CA ILE A 39 -36.48 -12.32 48.75
C ILE A 39 -35.54 -12.33 47.54
N ASN A 40 -34.44 -13.07 47.66
CA ASN A 40 -33.46 -13.19 46.58
C ASN A 40 -34.16 -13.76 45.34
N SER A 41 -34.03 -13.09 44.20
CA SER A 41 -34.57 -13.62 42.95
C SER A 41 -33.49 -14.44 42.28
N ALA A 42 -33.80 -15.69 41.92
CA ALA A 42 -32.82 -16.52 41.22
C ALA A 42 -32.42 -15.88 39.88
N PRO A 43 -31.15 -16.06 39.43
CA PRO A 43 -30.72 -15.52 38.15
C PRO A 43 -31.51 -16.14 37.00
N THR A 44 -31.53 -15.50 35.83
CA THR A 44 -31.94 -16.12 34.58
C THR A 44 -30.70 -16.64 33.86
N VAL A 45 -30.80 -17.82 33.24
CA VAL A 45 -29.74 -18.36 32.37
C VAL A 45 -30.36 -18.96 31.13
N SER A 46 -29.70 -18.78 29.98
CA SER A 46 -30.05 -19.43 28.73
C SER A 46 -28.79 -19.92 28.00
N LEU A 47 -28.83 -21.16 27.51
CA LEU A 47 -27.89 -21.77 26.56
C LEU A 47 -28.31 -21.57 25.10
N GLY A 48 -29.45 -20.91 24.89
CA GLY A 48 -30.07 -20.75 23.57
C GLY A 48 -30.69 -22.04 23.04
N ALA A 49 -31.10 -22.03 21.77
CA ALA A 49 -31.72 -23.18 21.14
C ALA A 49 -30.73 -24.35 20.90
N ASP A 50 -31.25 -25.58 20.96
CA ASP A 50 -30.58 -26.85 20.68
C ASP A 50 -29.64 -26.79 19.46
N LYS A 51 -28.51 -27.52 19.55
CA LYS A 51 -27.46 -27.50 18.53
C LYS A 51 -27.37 -28.82 17.78
N ILE A 52 -27.02 -28.73 16.50
CA ILE A 52 -26.68 -29.89 15.68
C ILE A 52 -25.22 -29.73 15.23
N PHE A 53 -24.39 -30.74 15.49
CA PHE A 53 -23.02 -30.84 15.03
C PHE A 53 -22.87 -32.07 14.11
N ARG A 54 -21.91 -32.01 13.19
CA ARG A 54 -21.67 -33.08 12.22
C ARG A 54 -20.19 -33.48 12.26
N LEU A 55 -19.91 -34.77 12.38
CA LEU A 55 -18.54 -35.31 12.27
C LEU A 55 -17.92 -34.92 10.90
N PRO A 56 -16.60 -34.67 10.78
CA PRO A 56 -15.55 -34.98 11.74
C PRO A 56 -15.37 -33.95 12.86
N ILE A 57 -16.19 -32.90 12.94
CA ILE A 57 -16.15 -31.95 14.06
C ILE A 57 -16.60 -32.68 15.33
N ASN A 58 -15.64 -33.02 16.19
CA ASN A 58 -15.84 -33.77 17.43
C ASN A 58 -15.69 -32.88 18.68
N SER A 59 -15.81 -31.57 18.52
CA SER A 59 -15.80 -30.60 19.63
C SER A 59 -16.80 -29.47 19.41
N ALA A 60 -17.41 -28.98 20.49
CA ALA A 60 -18.39 -27.91 20.49
C ALA A 60 -18.06 -26.87 21.57
N VAL A 61 -18.17 -25.58 21.24
CA VAL A 61 -18.10 -24.47 22.21
C VAL A 61 -19.51 -23.98 22.48
N LEU A 62 -19.95 -24.02 23.74
CA LEU A 62 -21.24 -23.53 24.20
C LEU A 62 -21.06 -22.33 25.10
N ALA A 63 -21.90 -21.30 24.93
CA ALA A 63 -21.89 -20.11 25.79
C ALA A 63 -23.25 -19.94 26.45
N ALA A 64 -23.24 -19.67 27.74
CA ALA A 64 -24.41 -19.33 28.54
C ALA A 64 -24.53 -17.80 28.65
N THR A 65 -25.74 -17.28 28.43
CA THR A 65 -26.10 -15.92 28.80
C THR A 65 -26.89 -15.96 30.10
N ALA A 66 -26.38 -15.30 31.14
CA ALA A 66 -27.06 -15.22 32.43
C ALA A 66 -27.11 -13.79 32.96
N SER A 67 -28.18 -13.47 33.69
CA SER A 67 -28.38 -12.17 34.34
C SER A 67 -29.14 -12.34 35.64
N ASP A 68 -28.89 -11.45 36.59
CA ASP A 68 -29.61 -11.41 37.86
C ASP A 68 -30.22 -10.01 38.02
N THR A 69 -31.50 -9.94 38.36
CA THR A 69 -32.25 -8.69 38.48
C THR A 69 -32.02 -7.96 39.80
N ASP A 70 -31.61 -8.66 40.87
CA ASP A 70 -31.34 -8.06 42.18
C ASP A 70 -29.91 -8.28 42.71
N GLY A 71 -29.03 -8.80 41.85
CA GLY A 71 -27.63 -9.09 42.18
C GLY A 71 -26.71 -9.29 40.97
N THR A 72 -25.66 -10.11 41.16
CA THR A 72 -24.65 -10.44 40.15
C THR A 72 -24.40 -11.95 40.12
N ILE A 73 -23.95 -12.45 38.96
CA ILE A 73 -23.60 -13.87 38.81
C ILE A 73 -22.26 -14.17 39.49
N ALA A 74 -22.26 -15.12 40.42
CA ALA A 74 -21.08 -15.54 41.17
C ALA A 74 -20.40 -16.79 40.58
N ASN A 75 -21.16 -17.74 40.03
CA ASN A 75 -20.60 -19.00 39.53
C ASN A 75 -21.33 -19.60 38.31
N TYR A 76 -20.58 -20.25 37.41
CA TYR A 76 -21.05 -21.14 36.36
C TYR A 76 -20.51 -22.55 36.60
N SER A 77 -21.38 -23.56 36.52
CA SER A 77 -20.98 -24.97 36.56
C SER A 77 -21.59 -25.72 35.40
N TRP A 78 -20.74 -26.45 34.67
CA TRP A 78 -21.14 -27.20 33.48
C TRP A 78 -21.17 -28.69 33.78
N SER A 79 -22.15 -29.39 33.23
CA SER A 79 -22.26 -30.84 33.36
C SER A 79 -22.85 -31.45 32.10
N GLN A 80 -22.45 -32.69 31.81
CA GLN A 80 -23.13 -33.55 30.85
C GLN A 80 -24.15 -34.40 31.61
N ILE A 81 -25.42 -34.25 31.28
CA ILE A 81 -26.52 -35.02 31.89
C ILE A 81 -26.65 -36.39 31.23
N SER A 82 -26.52 -36.44 29.90
CA SER A 82 -26.57 -37.67 29.12
C SER A 82 -25.78 -37.53 27.82
N GLY A 83 -25.38 -38.65 27.20
CA GLY A 83 -24.70 -38.67 25.92
C GLY A 83 -24.26 -40.07 25.49
N PRO A 84 -23.92 -40.27 24.20
CA PRO A 84 -23.45 -41.55 23.66
C PRO A 84 -22.07 -41.98 24.21
N ASN A 85 -21.27 -41.03 24.70
CA ASN A 85 -20.09 -41.24 25.52
C ASN A 85 -19.94 -40.08 26.51
N ASN A 86 -18.92 -40.11 27.38
CA ASN A 86 -18.55 -38.95 28.20
C ASN A 86 -17.70 -37.97 27.37
N ALA A 87 -18.20 -36.75 27.18
CA ALA A 87 -17.44 -35.66 26.56
C ALA A 87 -16.29 -35.21 27.48
N ILE A 88 -15.20 -34.75 26.88
CA ILE A 88 -14.03 -34.23 27.59
C ILE A 88 -14.19 -32.73 27.79
N PHE A 89 -14.31 -32.31 29.05
CA PHE A 89 -14.35 -30.91 29.48
C PHE A 89 -13.93 -30.81 30.96
N GLU A 90 -13.38 -29.67 31.36
CA GLU A 90 -13.08 -29.39 32.79
C GLU A 90 -14.27 -28.68 33.44
N ASN A 91 -14.46 -28.67 34.76
CA ASN A 91 -15.49 -27.81 35.37
C ASN A 91 -14.84 -26.51 35.86
N SER A 92 -14.94 -25.43 35.07
CA SER A 92 -14.38 -24.12 35.39
C SER A 92 -15.48 -23.05 35.41
N ASN A 93 -15.35 -22.07 36.31
CA ASN A 93 -16.31 -20.98 36.51
C ASN A 93 -16.24 -19.94 35.35
N VAL A 94 -16.70 -20.33 34.17
CA VAL A 94 -16.73 -19.49 32.97
C VAL A 94 -18.06 -19.66 32.22
N SER A 95 -18.52 -18.57 31.59
CA SER A 95 -19.78 -18.55 30.84
C SER A 95 -19.68 -19.22 29.46
N SER A 96 -18.47 -19.57 28.98
CA SER A 96 -18.27 -20.28 27.71
C SER A 96 -17.40 -21.52 27.89
N LYS A 97 -17.81 -22.64 27.31
CA LYS A 97 -17.22 -23.95 27.56
C LYS A 97 -17.05 -24.81 26.32
N THR A 98 -15.90 -25.46 26.20
CA THR A 98 -15.60 -26.42 25.13
C THR A 98 -15.82 -27.84 25.62
N PHE A 99 -16.63 -28.61 24.88
CA PHE A 99 -16.82 -30.05 25.03
C PHE A 99 -16.16 -30.76 23.85
N SER A 100 -15.28 -31.73 24.09
CA SER A 100 -14.50 -32.42 23.04
C SER A 100 -14.60 -33.94 23.16
N GLY A 101 -14.06 -34.68 22.17
CA GLY A 101 -14.18 -36.14 22.14
C GLY A 101 -15.61 -36.62 21.86
N LEU A 102 -16.41 -35.81 21.18
CA LEU A 102 -17.79 -36.11 20.85
C LEU A 102 -17.88 -37.18 19.75
N ILE A 103 -18.81 -38.11 19.88
CA ILE A 103 -19.16 -39.13 18.89
C ILE A 103 -20.61 -38.96 18.46
N GLN A 104 -21.01 -39.65 17.39
CA GLN A 104 -22.40 -39.61 16.91
C GLN A 104 -23.38 -40.00 18.02
N GLY A 105 -24.40 -39.18 18.22
CA GLY A 105 -25.49 -39.35 19.18
C GLY A 105 -25.92 -38.00 19.77
N THR A 106 -26.89 -38.03 20.68
CA THR A 106 -27.43 -36.82 21.31
C THR A 106 -26.90 -36.67 22.72
N TYR A 107 -26.36 -35.48 23.04
CA TYR A 107 -25.92 -35.09 24.37
C TYR A 107 -26.90 -34.10 24.97
N THR A 108 -27.24 -34.26 26.24
CA THR A 108 -27.92 -33.23 27.02
C THR A 108 -26.89 -32.57 27.93
N LEU A 109 -26.62 -31.29 27.72
CA LEU A 109 -25.63 -30.51 28.46
C LEU A 109 -26.34 -29.47 29.31
N ARG A 110 -25.95 -29.35 30.58
CA ARG A 110 -26.56 -28.42 31.54
C ARG A 110 -25.53 -27.41 32.02
N VAL A 111 -25.93 -26.14 32.09
CA VAL A 111 -25.24 -25.12 32.87
C VAL A 111 -26.06 -24.79 34.11
N SER A 112 -25.38 -24.63 35.24
CA SER A 112 -25.94 -24.14 36.49
C SER A 112 -25.25 -22.83 36.84
N VAL A 113 -26.04 -21.79 37.09
CA VAL A 113 -25.57 -20.44 37.40
C VAL A 113 -26.02 -20.05 38.79
N THR A 114 -25.09 -19.63 39.64
CA THR A 114 -25.35 -19.20 41.02
C THR A 114 -25.12 -17.70 41.15
N ASP A 115 -26.04 -16.98 41.78
CA ASP A 115 -25.89 -15.55 42.07
C ASP A 115 -25.04 -15.28 43.34
N ASN A 116 -24.79 -14.01 43.62
CA ASN A 116 -24.00 -13.55 44.77
C ASN A 116 -24.69 -13.73 46.13
N ARG A 117 -25.94 -14.22 46.17
CA ARG A 117 -26.70 -14.54 47.38
C ARG A 117 -27.08 -16.03 47.47
N GLY A 118 -26.56 -16.85 46.56
CA GLY A 118 -26.63 -18.30 46.59
C GLY A 118 -27.85 -18.92 45.87
N ALA A 119 -28.75 -18.15 45.24
CA ALA A 119 -29.79 -18.79 44.42
C ALA A 119 -29.22 -19.26 43.08
N VAL A 120 -29.83 -20.32 42.55
CA VAL A 120 -29.32 -21.08 41.41
C VAL A 120 -30.38 -21.16 40.35
N ALA A 121 -29.98 -20.92 39.10
CA ALA A 121 -30.78 -21.27 37.93
C ALA A 121 -29.99 -22.18 37.00
N THR A 122 -30.70 -23.05 36.30
CA THR A 122 -30.11 -24.01 35.37
C THR A 122 -30.78 -23.90 34.02
N ASP A 123 -30.00 -24.10 32.95
CA ASP A 123 -30.55 -24.34 31.62
C ASP A 123 -29.90 -25.57 30.99
N GLU A 124 -30.66 -26.25 30.14
CA GLU A 124 -30.22 -27.43 29.41
C GLU A 124 -30.31 -27.20 27.91
N LEU A 125 -29.35 -27.77 27.19
CA LEU A 125 -29.32 -27.77 25.75
C LEU A 125 -29.13 -29.18 25.24
N ILE A 126 -29.94 -29.56 24.25
CA ILE A 126 -29.76 -30.79 23.51
C ILE A 126 -28.79 -30.51 22.36
N MET A 127 -27.69 -31.24 22.34
CA MET A 127 -26.68 -31.22 21.29
C MET A 127 -26.71 -32.54 20.52
N THR A 128 -27.21 -32.52 19.29
CA THR A 128 -27.24 -33.70 18.43
C THR A 128 -26.00 -33.74 17.55
N VAL A 129 -25.10 -34.69 17.80
CA VAL A 129 -23.95 -35.00 16.96
C VAL A 129 -24.36 -36.06 15.95
N GLN A 130 -24.47 -35.68 14.69
CA GLN A 130 -24.82 -36.61 13.63
C GLN A 130 -23.53 -37.07 12.93
N ALA A 131 -23.48 -38.33 12.53
CA ALA A 131 -22.60 -38.66 11.42
C ALA A 131 -23.07 -37.82 10.22
N LEU A 132 -22.15 -37.43 9.35
CA LEU A 132 -22.55 -36.91 8.05
C LEU A 132 -23.36 -37.97 7.31
N THR A 133 -24.69 -37.95 7.46
CA THR A 133 -25.59 -38.59 6.53
C THR A 133 -25.50 -37.76 5.27
N GLN A 134 -24.91 -38.35 4.24
CA GLN A 134 -24.68 -37.75 2.94
C GLN A 134 -26.02 -37.50 2.22
N THR A 135 -26.76 -36.47 2.62
CA THR A 135 -28.03 -36.08 1.97
C THR A 135 -28.26 -34.56 1.85
N ASP A 136 -27.32 -33.71 2.26
CA ASP A 136 -27.31 -32.29 1.85
C ASP A 136 -26.24 -32.10 0.77
N ALA A 137 -26.65 -31.80 -0.46
CA ALA A 137 -25.72 -31.43 -1.52
C ALA A 137 -25.14 -30.03 -1.24
N TYR A 138 -23.82 -29.92 -1.08
CA TYR A 138 -23.08 -28.66 -1.05
C TYR A 138 -21.99 -28.72 -2.13
N VAL A 139 -21.70 -27.60 -2.79
CA VAL A 139 -20.60 -27.48 -3.75
C VAL A 139 -19.33 -27.12 -2.96
N SER A 140 -18.47 -28.10 -2.69
CA SER A 140 -17.13 -27.83 -2.13
C SER A 140 -16.12 -27.68 -3.26
N ALA A 141 -15.68 -26.47 -3.53
CA ALA A 141 -14.37 -26.25 -4.16
C ALA A 141 -13.30 -26.64 -3.13
N THR A 142 -12.97 -27.93 -3.04
CA THR A 142 -11.88 -28.52 -2.20
C THR A 142 -11.51 -27.72 -0.94
N ASP A 143 -12.46 -27.32 -0.07
CA ASP A 143 -12.24 -26.52 1.15
C ASP A 143 -11.28 -25.30 1.07
N ASP A 144 -10.90 -24.88 -0.13
CA ASP A 144 -9.90 -23.88 -0.42
C ASP A 144 -10.58 -22.75 -1.16
N TRP A 145 -10.79 -21.64 -0.44
CA TRP A 145 -11.33 -20.39 -0.99
C TRP A 145 -10.37 -19.70 -1.98
N TRP A 146 -9.29 -20.39 -2.39
CA TRP A 146 -8.09 -19.85 -3.02
C TRP A 146 -7.56 -20.85 -4.07
N LEU A 147 -7.72 -20.55 -5.37
CA LEU A 147 -7.36 -21.45 -6.49
C LEU A 147 -6.17 -20.90 -7.30
N ASP A 148 -5.20 -21.74 -7.72
CA ASP A 148 -4.06 -21.31 -8.55
C ASP A 148 -4.47 -21.06 -10.01
N PRO A 149 -4.18 -19.89 -10.61
CA PRO A 149 -4.45 -19.62 -12.02
C PRO A 149 -3.41 -20.16 -13.00
N VAL A 150 -2.18 -20.50 -12.57
CA VAL A 150 -1.04 -20.70 -13.50
C VAL A 150 -0.61 -22.16 -13.69
N THR A 151 -0.81 -23.05 -12.71
CA THR A 151 -0.42 -24.46 -12.87
C THR A 151 -1.60 -25.38 -13.11
N SER A 152 -1.34 -26.48 -13.82
CA SER A 152 -2.25 -27.58 -14.13
C SER A 152 -2.84 -28.31 -12.90
N PHE A 153 -2.77 -27.71 -11.72
CA PHE A 153 -3.59 -28.08 -10.58
C PHE A 153 -5.02 -27.68 -10.88
N ILE A 154 -5.65 -28.46 -11.76
CA ILE A 154 -7.07 -28.38 -12.05
C ILE A 154 -7.77 -28.69 -10.72
N PRO A 155 -8.39 -27.70 -10.04
CA PRO A 155 -9.22 -28.01 -8.90
C PRO A 155 -10.39 -28.79 -9.48
N GLN A 156 -10.49 -30.09 -9.19
CA GLN A 156 -11.72 -30.80 -9.48
C GLN A 156 -12.78 -30.23 -8.56
N ILE A 157 -13.65 -29.37 -9.09
CA ILE A 157 -14.80 -28.92 -8.32
C ILE A 157 -15.82 -30.04 -8.39
N VAL A 158 -15.87 -30.86 -7.35
CA VAL A 158 -16.73 -32.04 -7.24
C VAL A 158 -18.09 -31.62 -6.72
N GLY A 159 -19.09 -31.55 -7.58
CA GLY A 159 -20.45 -31.89 -7.22
C GLY A 159 -20.49 -33.35 -6.77
N LYS A 160 -21.16 -33.67 -5.66
CA LYS A 160 -21.30 -35.07 -5.23
C LYS A 160 -22.54 -35.69 -5.86
N LYS A 161 -22.43 -36.97 -6.24
CA LYS A 161 -23.50 -37.80 -6.81
C LYS A 161 -24.80 -37.69 -6.01
N LEU A 162 -25.90 -37.40 -6.70
CA LEU A 162 -27.26 -37.53 -6.17
C LEU A 162 -27.59 -39.01 -5.88
N ASP A 163 -28.62 -39.22 -5.05
CA ASP A 163 -29.19 -40.53 -4.72
C ASP A 163 -29.29 -41.42 -5.98
N PRO A 164 -28.72 -42.65 -5.98
CA PRO A 164 -28.75 -43.55 -7.14
C PRO A 164 -30.16 -43.88 -7.65
N ASN A 165 -31.22 -43.55 -6.89
CA ASN A 165 -32.61 -43.73 -7.29
C ASN A 165 -33.23 -42.53 -8.03
N GLN A 166 -32.48 -41.45 -8.29
CA GLN A 166 -33.00 -40.26 -8.99
C GLN A 166 -32.40 -40.07 -10.40
N VAL A 167 -33.27 -39.84 -11.38
CA VAL A 167 -32.87 -39.57 -12.78
C VAL A 167 -32.49 -38.09 -12.93
N VAL A 168 -31.19 -37.81 -12.90
CA VAL A 168 -30.62 -36.50 -13.22
C VAL A 168 -30.49 -36.38 -14.73
N THR A 169 -31.13 -35.39 -15.34
CA THR A 169 -31.11 -35.20 -16.80
C THR A 169 -30.05 -34.21 -17.26
N ARG A 170 -29.65 -33.23 -16.45
CA ARG A 170 -28.62 -32.23 -16.81
C ARG A 170 -28.01 -31.53 -15.60
N ASN A 171 -26.69 -31.39 -15.61
CA ASN A 171 -25.89 -30.56 -14.71
C ASN A 171 -25.37 -29.34 -15.48
N ILE A 172 -25.42 -28.14 -14.89
CA ILE A 172 -24.93 -26.91 -15.52
C ILE A 172 -24.09 -26.09 -14.53
N TRP A 173 -22.90 -25.69 -14.96
CA TRP A 173 -22.00 -24.81 -14.20
C TRP A 173 -21.96 -23.39 -14.79
N TYR A 174 -21.87 -22.39 -13.92
CA TYR A 174 -21.66 -20.97 -14.27
C TYR A 174 -20.55 -20.37 -13.40
N ILE A 175 -19.69 -19.55 -13.98
CA ILE A 175 -18.61 -18.80 -13.31
C ILE A 175 -18.76 -17.32 -13.70
N TYR A 176 -18.78 -16.40 -12.74
CA TYR A 176 -18.90 -14.93 -12.94
C TYR A 176 -17.65 -14.21 -12.38
N PRO A 177 -17.17 -13.04 -12.87
CA PRO A 177 -17.85 -12.05 -13.72
C PRO A 177 -17.49 -12.05 -15.22
N ASN A 178 -16.50 -12.83 -15.66
CA ASN A 178 -16.29 -13.02 -17.11
C ASN A 178 -17.43 -13.91 -17.64
N GLU A 179 -17.97 -13.57 -18.82
CA GLU A 179 -18.97 -14.32 -19.60
C GLU A 179 -18.82 -15.85 -19.48
N PRO A 180 -19.93 -16.61 -19.54
CA PRO A 180 -20.02 -17.95 -19.00
C PRO A 180 -19.00 -18.87 -19.66
N VAL A 181 -18.05 -19.40 -18.89
CA VAL A 181 -17.43 -20.68 -19.25
C VAL A 181 -18.57 -21.70 -19.16
N LEU A 182 -19.23 -21.92 -20.30
CA LEU A 182 -20.25 -22.95 -20.51
C LEU A 182 -19.59 -24.32 -20.35
N GLY A 183 -19.34 -24.71 -19.11
CA GLY A 183 -19.18 -26.11 -18.74
C GLY A 183 -20.56 -26.75 -18.70
N ASN A 184 -21.17 -26.95 -19.88
CA ASN A 184 -22.35 -27.81 -20.00
C ASN A 184 -21.85 -29.26 -19.95
N SER A 185 -21.27 -29.67 -18.81
CA SER A 185 -20.76 -31.02 -18.62
C SER A 185 -21.82 -31.85 -17.90
N SER A 186 -22.11 -33.03 -18.43
CA SER A 186 -22.94 -34.05 -17.76
C SER A 186 -22.20 -34.72 -16.59
N THR A 187 -21.10 -34.14 -16.13
CA THR A 187 -20.22 -34.67 -15.09
C THR A 187 -20.43 -33.87 -13.82
N ASP A 188 -20.34 -34.56 -12.67
CA ASP A 188 -20.39 -33.87 -11.39
C ASP A 188 -19.09 -33.08 -11.11
N THR A 189 -18.07 -33.14 -11.97
CA THR A 189 -16.83 -32.39 -11.85
C THR A 189 -16.64 -31.39 -12.99
N ILE A 190 -16.17 -30.17 -12.68
CA ILE A 190 -15.66 -29.21 -13.68
C ILE A 190 -14.18 -28.90 -13.44
N SER A 191 -13.44 -28.76 -14.54
CA SER A 191 -12.04 -28.35 -14.58
C SER A 191 -11.96 -26.95 -15.15
N VAL A 192 -11.39 -26.01 -14.40
CA VAL A 192 -11.24 -24.62 -14.83
C VAL A 192 -9.75 -24.30 -14.91
N SER A 193 -9.31 -23.73 -16.02
CA SER A 193 -7.93 -23.30 -16.28
C SER A 193 -7.94 -21.88 -16.82
N ASN A 194 -6.83 -21.14 -16.68
CA ASN A 194 -6.65 -19.77 -17.19
C ASN A 194 -7.64 -18.76 -16.58
N ILE A 195 -7.95 -18.87 -15.29
CA ILE A 195 -8.73 -17.86 -14.56
C ILE A 195 -7.82 -16.73 -14.11
N GLU A 196 -8.25 -15.47 -14.20
CA GLU A 196 -7.51 -14.31 -13.65
C GLU A 196 -7.55 -14.29 -12.12
N THR A 197 -6.56 -13.68 -11.46
CA THR A 197 -6.50 -13.44 -10.00
C THR A 197 -7.59 -12.46 -9.54
N LYS A 198 -8.80 -12.97 -9.26
CA LYS A 198 -9.95 -12.20 -8.74
C LYS A 198 -10.97 -13.10 -8.03
N ASN A 199 -12.02 -12.48 -7.49
CA ASN A 199 -13.16 -13.19 -6.93
C ASN A 199 -14.08 -13.70 -8.04
N TYR A 200 -14.51 -14.95 -7.89
CA TYR A 200 -15.45 -15.61 -8.77
C TYR A 200 -16.66 -16.10 -7.99
N VAL A 201 -17.82 -16.02 -8.62
CA VAL A 201 -19.02 -16.72 -8.15
C VAL A 201 -19.19 -17.96 -9.00
N LEU A 202 -19.14 -19.12 -8.36
CA LEU A 202 -19.49 -20.39 -8.97
C LEU A 202 -20.94 -20.71 -8.66
N LYS A 203 -21.73 -20.94 -9.70
CA LYS A 203 -23.12 -21.38 -9.58
C LYS A 203 -23.28 -22.75 -10.25
N TYR A 204 -23.85 -23.68 -9.51
CA TYR A 204 -24.17 -25.04 -9.95
C TYR A 204 -25.68 -25.24 -10.00
N VAL A 205 -26.20 -25.74 -11.12
CA VAL A 205 -27.64 -25.95 -11.33
C VAL A 205 -27.90 -27.40 -11.71
N ILE A 206 -28.78 -28.05 -10.96
CA ILE A 206 -29.28 -29.39 -11.24
C ILE A 206 -30.67 -29.25 -11.85
N GLN A 207 -30.87 -29.80 -13.05
CA GLN A 207 -32.18 -29.83 -13.72
C GLN A 207 -32.79 -31.23 -13.68
N LYS A 208 -33.99 -31.34 -13.13
CA LYS A 208 -34.81 -32.55 -13.11
C LYS A 208 -35.90 -32.49 -14.17
N VAL A 209 -36.17 -33.62 -14.84
CA VAL A 209 -37.41 -33.83 -15.59
C VAL A 209 -38.17 -34.99 -14.95
N THR A 210 -39.29 -34.70 -14.31
CA THR A 210 -40.27 -35.73 -13.93
C THR A 210 -41.62 -35.29 -14.46
N SER A 211 -42.23 -36.13 -15.32
CA SER A 211 -43.64 -36.03 -15.75
C SER A 211 -44.14 -34.61 -16.06
N GLY A 212 -43.41 -33.85 -16.90
CA GLY A 212 -43.89 -32.57 -17.43
C GLY A 212 -43.58 -31.30 -16.63
N ASP A 213 -43.10 -31.42 -15.38
CA ASP A 213 -42.76 -30.26 -14.54
C ASP A 213 -41.23 -30.07 -14.41
N TYR A 214 -40.78 -28.83 -14.60
CA TYR A 214 -39.38 -28.42 -14.48
C TYR A 214 -39.08 -27.93 -13.05
N PHE A 215 -38.12 -28.56 -12.37
CA PHE A 215 -37.58 -28.06 -11.11
C PHE A 215 -36.05 -27.91 -11.22
N ALA A 216 -35.53 -26.73 -10.88
CA ALA A 216 -34.09 -26.43 -10.89
C ALA A 216 -33.63 -26.06 -9.48
N GLN A 217 -32.68 -26.83 -8.93
CA GLN A 217 -32.03 -26.51 -7.65
C GLN A 217 -30.70 -25.82 -7.93
N GLN A 218 -30.43 -24.69 -7.26
CA GLN A 218 -29.25 -23.86 -7.49
C GLN A 218 -28.38 -23.79 -6.23
N PHE A 219 -27.06 -23.90 -6.42
CA PHE A 219 -26.06 -23.72 -5.37
C PHE A 219 -25.08 -22.64 -5.81
N MET A 220 -24.66 -21.78 -4.88
CA MET A 220 -23.69 -20.72 -5.14
C MET A 220 -22.56 -20.79 -4.12
N THR A 221 -21.32 -20.65 -4.59
CA THR A 221 -20.14 -20.46 -3.74
C THR A 221 -19.26 -19.37 -4.34
N ILE A 222 -18.48 -18.71 -3.48
CA ILE A 222 -17.51 -17.69 -3.88
C ILE A 222 -16.13 -18.28 -3.67
N PHE A 223 -15.26 -18.17 -4.67
CA PHE A 223 -13.86 -18.52 -4.55
C PHE A 223 -13.00 -17.39 -5.11
N ARG A 224 -11.76 -17.26 -4.64
CA ARG A 224 -10.78 -16.31 -5.17
C ARG A 224 -9.70 -17.09 -5.89
N ALA A 225 -9.36 -16.70 -7.12
CA ALA A 225 -8.14 -17.21 -7.73
C ALA A 225 -6.95 -16.40 -7.20
N VAL A 226 -5.87 -17.08 -6.83
CA VAL A 226 -4.63 -16.48 -6.32
C VAL A 226 -3.42 -17.19 -6.86
N GLU A 227 -2.45 -16.39 -7.24
CA GLU A 227 -1.17 -16.85 -7.73
C GLU A 227 -0.27 -17.40 -6.61
N PHE A 228 0.28 -18.59 -6.88
CA PHE A 228 1.30 -19.21 -6.03
C PHE A 228 2.72 -18.80 -6.47
N THR A 229 3.66 -18.83 -5.52
CA THR A 229 5.09 -18.79 -5.81
C THR A 229 5.62 -20.20 -6.13
N PRO A 230 6.78 -20.32 -6.80
CA PRO A 230 7.39 -21.63 -7.05
C PRO A 230 7.63 -22.44 -5.76
N THR A 231 8.03 -21.77 -4.68
CA THR A 231 8.24 -22.43 -3.37
C THR A 231 6.92 -22.94 -2.79
N GLU A 232 5.84 -22.18 -2.91
CA GLU A 232 4.53 -22.60 -2.42
C GLU A 232 3.98 -23.77 -3.23
N LEU A 233 4.12 -23.75 -4.56
CA LEU A 233 3.77 -24.88 -5.43
C LEU A 233 4.53 -26.15 -5.04
N ALA A 234 5.84 -26.03 -4.80
CA ALA A 234 6.68 -27.15 -4.38
C ALA A 234 6.27 -27.73 -3.02
N SER A 235 5.63 -26.93 -2.15
CA SER A 235 5.15 -27.40 -0.85
C SER A 235 3.91 -28.29 -0.94
N GLY A 236 3.15 -28.21 -2.04
CA GLY A 236 1.86 -28.89 -2.20
C GLY A 236 0.76 -28.41 -1.26
N LEU A 237 0.98 -27.31 -0.52
CA LEU A 237 0.01 -26.71 0.40
C LEU A 237 -0.84 -25.67 -0.32
N SER A 238 -2.11 -25.57 0.06
CA SER A 238 -2.97 -24.48 -0.42
C SER A 238 -2.65 -23.15 0.25
N ILE A 239 -3.10 -22.03 -0.33
CA ILE A 239 -2.98 -20.70 0.30
C ILE A 239 -3.69 -20.68 1.66
N LYS A 240 -4.83 -21.35 1.80
CA LYS A 240 -5.50 -21.49 3.09
C LYS A 240 -4.62 -22.25 4.08
N ASN A 241 -4.00 -23.35 3.68
CA ASN A 241 -3.08 -24.09 4.55
C ASN A 241 -1.87 -23.23 4.96
N LEU A 242 -1.33 -22.40 4.06
CA LEU A 242 -0.23 -21.49 4.36
C LEU A 242 -0.66 -20.39 5.35
N ARG A 243 -1.85 -19.81 5.17
CA ARG A 243 -2.44 -18.86 6.12
C ARG A 243 -2.66 -19.51 7.48
N ASP A 244 -3.29 -20.67 7.50
CA ASP A 244 -3.60 -21.40 8.73
C ASP A 244 -2.30 -21.81 9.45
N LEU A 245 -1.23 -22.05 8.72
CA LEU A 245 0.09 -22.29 9.27
C LEU A 245 0.71 -21.04 9.90
N ASP A 246 0.60 -19.87 9.26
CA ASP A 246 0.99 -18.59 9.89
C ASP A 246 0.18 -18.35 11.17
N MET A 247 -1.13 -18.58 11.12
CA MET A 247 -2.02 -18.46 12.26
C MET A 247 -1.63 -19.39 13.42
N LYS A 248 -1.40 -20.66 13.11
CA LYS A 248 -0.96 -21.67 14.07
C LYS A 248 0.37 -21.28 14.70
N ASN A 249 1.35 -20.89 13.89
CA ASN A 249 2.72 -20.67 14.34
C ASN A 249 2.95 -19.33 15.05
N MET A 250 2.04 -18.36 14.91
CA MET A 250 2.22 -17.02 15.49
C MET A 250 1.15 -16.64 16.52
N VAL A 251 -0.01 -17.30 16.54
CA VAL A 251 -1.14 -16.90 17.40
C VAL A 251 -1.65 -18.05 18.27
N GLU A 252 -1.96 -19.19 17.66
CA GLU A 252 -2.61 -20.29 18.37
C GLU A 252 -1.61 -21.13 19.18
N TYR A 253 -0.64 -21.73 18.47
CA TYR A 253 0.30 -22.72 18.98
C TYR A 253 1.74 -22.45 18.51
N PRO A 254 2.32 -21.28 18.86
CA PRO A 254 3.66 -20.92 18.44
C PRO A 254 4.72 -21.87 19.04
N THR A 255 5.64 -22.35 18.21
CA THR A 255 6.76 -23.23 18.64
C THR A 255 7.89 -22.47 19.30
N LYS A 256 8.02 -21.17 19.02
CA LYS A 256 8.92 -20.23 19.68
C LYS A 256 8.08 -19.05 20.17
N LEU A 257 8.35 -18.60 21.39
CA LEU A 257 7.64 -17.47 22.00
C LEU A 257 8.56 -16.23 22.10
N PRO A 258 7.98 -15.02 22.14
CA PRO A 258 8.74 -13.82 22.48
C PRO A 258 9.46 -13.97 23.84
N PRO A 259 10.59 -13.29 24.06
CA PRO A 259 11.26 -13.29 25.37
C PRO A 259 10.28 -12.96 26.51
N VAL A 260 10.34 -13.72 27.61
CA VAL A 260 9.47 -13.48 28.77
C VAL A 260 9.73 -12.09 29.36
N ASN A 261 11.00 -11.74 29.48
CA ASN A 261 11.44 -10.44 29.97
C ASN A 261 11.63 -9.47 28.81
N HIS A 262 11.40 -8.19 29.08
CA HIS A 262 11.76 -7.12 28.15
C HIS A 262 13.28 -6.92 28.08
N PRO A 263 13.81 -6.45 26.94
CA PRO A 263 13.11 -6.13 25.70
C PRO A 263 12.70 -7.37 24.87
N ARG A 264 11.59 -7.27 24.15
CA ARG A 264 10.99 -8.32 23.31
C ARG A 264 11.01 -7.98 21.82
N LEU A 265 10.93 -6.69 21.47
CA LEU A 265 10.94 -6.26 20.08
C LEU A 265 12.31 -6.56 19.48
N LEU A 266 12.36 -7.34 18.40
CA LEU A 266 13.60 -7.85 17.80
C LEU A 266 14.44 -8.74 18.75
N GLY A 267 13.79 -9.41 19.71
CA GLY A 267 14.46 -10.32 20.64
C GLY A 267 15.15 -9.60 21.80
N THR A 268 15.98 -10.32 22.54
CA THR A 268 16.77 -9.77 23.65
C THR A 268 17.86 -8.83 23.12
N ASN A 269 18.52 -8.09 24.02
CA ASN A 269 19.69 -7.28 23.66
C ASN A 269 20.78 -8.12 22.97
N SER A 270 21.07 -9.32 23.47
CA SER A 270 22.06 -10.22 22.86
C SER A 270 21.64 -10.63 21.45
N ASP A 271 20.37 -10.99 21.23
CA ASP A 271 19.87 -11.41 19.92
C ASP A 271 20.03 -10.28 18.88
N LEU A 272 19.62 -9.06 19.23
CA LEU A 272 19.71 -7.90 18.35
C LEU A 272 21.16 -7.59 17.96
N PHE A 273 22.08 -7.55 18.93
CA PHE A 273 23.47 -7.19 18.63
C PHE A 273 24.27 -8.30 17.98
N GLN A 274 23.89 -9.57 18.18
CA GLN A 274 24.42 -10.66 17.38
C GLN A 274 24.03 -10.52 15.90
N GLU A 275 22.78 -10.14 15.62
CA GLU A 275 22.28 -9.94 14.25
C GLU A 275 23.01 -8.79 13.51
N VAL A 276 23.23 -7.66 14.18
CA VAL A 276 23.85 -6.47 13.54
C VAL A 276 25.37 -6.44 13.62
N THR A 277 26.03 -7.43 14.25
CA THR A 277 27.50 -7.46 14.40
C THR A 277 28.22 -7.39 13.04
N VAL A 278 27.64 -7.94 11.98
CA VAL A 278 28.22 -7.88 10.63
C VAL A 278 28.34 -6.44 10.10
N LEU A 279 27.42 -5.54 10.48
CA LEU A 279 27.48 -4.12 10.17
C LEU A 279 28.61 -3.43 10.98
N ASP A 280 28.80 -3.86 12.23
CA ASP A 280 29.89 -3.40 13.10
C ASP A 280 31.28 -3.83 12.59
N GLN A 281 31.35 -4.90 11.78
CA GLN A 281 32.58 -5.44 11.18
C GLN A 281 32.88 -4.90 9.78
N MET A 282 31.99 -4.10 9.19
CA MET A 282 32.26 -3.46 7.89
C MET A 282 33.57 -2.64 7.95
N PRO A 283 34.43 -2.72 6.92
CA PRO A 283 35.65 -1.95 6.88
C PRO A 283 35.35 -0.45 6.81
N CYS A 284 36.17 0.36 7.50
CA CYS A 284 36.12 1.80 7.35
C CYS A 284 36.60 2.19 5.95
N SER A 285 35.83 3.02 5.26
CA SER A 285 36.20 3.55 3.94
C SER A 285 36.85 4.92 4.07
N SER A 286 37.85 5.19 3.22
CA SER A 286 38.47 6.52 3.09
C SER A 286 37.63 7.49 2.24
N GLN A 287 36.54 7.00 1.64
CA GLN A 287 35.66 7.79 0.78
C GLN A 287 34.82 8.79 1.60
N PRO A 288 34.44 9.95 1.01
CA PRO A 288 33.54 10.90 1.66
C PRO A 288 32.20 10.24 2.07
N ILE A 289 31.49 10.84 3.04
CA ILE A 289 30.17 10.35 3.49
C ILE A 289 29.18 10.27 2.31
N GLU A 290 29.32 11.19 1.33
CA GLU A 290 28.50 11.25 0.11
C GLU A 290 28.97 10.31 -1.02
N GLY A 291 30.08 9.58 -0.82
CA GLY A 291 30.68 8.58 -1.72
C GLY A 291 30.90 9.01 -3.18
N LEU A 292 30.74 8.08 -4.14
CA LEU A 292 30.89 8.31 -5.60
C LEU A 292 29.63 8.96 -6.21
N GLY A 293 29.41 10.23 -5.86
CA GLY A 293 28.42 11.09 -6.50
C GLY A 293 26.96 10.66 -6.36
N ALA A 294 26.65 9.80 -5.38
CA ALA A 294 25.32 9.49 -4.87
C ALA A 294 25.40 8.40 -3.78
N ILE A 295 26.18 7.35 -3.99
CA ILE A 295 26.17 6.17 -3.11
C ILE A 295 26.77 6.54 -1.75
N PRO A 296 26.00 6.49 -0.65
CA PRO A 296 26.50 6.90 0.66
C PRO A 296 27.51 5.85 1.17
N ASN A 297 28.43 6.28 2.02
CA ASN A 297 29.25 5.34 2.78
C ASN A 297 28.39 4.68 3.87
N PHE A 298 27.94 3.43 3.63
CA PHE A 298 27.04 2.69 4.53
C PHE A 298 27.66 2.50 5.92
N ARG A 299 28.98 2.30 6.01
CA ARG A 299 29.67 2.16 7.29
C ARG A 299 29.59 3.45 8.10
N ASP A 300 29.90 4.60 7.49
CA ASP A 300 29.82 5.90 8.18
C ASP A 300 28.37 6.21 8.62
N LYS A 301 27.38 5.88 7.79
CA LYS A 301 25.96 6.02 8.12
C LYS A 301 25.56 5.14 9.28
N TRP A 302 25.94 3.86 9.27
CA TRP A 302 25.74 2.95 10.38
C TRP A 302 26.39 3.45 11.66
N ASP A 303 27.64 3.96 11.58
CA ASP A 303 28.34 4.47 12.76
C ASP A 303 27.57 5.63 13.40
N SER A 304 27.20 6.63 12.59
CA SER A 304 26.45 7.79 13.04
C SER A 304 25.08 7.42 13.62
N ALA A 305 24.37 6.47 13.02
CA ALA A 305 23.03 6.07 13.45
C ALA A 305 23.04 5.18 14.70
N SER A 306 24.00 4.25 14.79
CA SER A 306 24.00 3.18 15.80
C SER A 306 24.89 3.45 17.01
N PHE A 307 25.92 4.29 16.88
CA PHE A 307 26.78 4.72 17.98
C PHE A 307 26.58 6.19 18.36
N GLY A 308 26.00 6.99 17.46
CA GLY A 308 25.81 8.44 17.64
C GLY A 308 27.02 9.29 17.26
N TYR A 309 28.04 8.70 16.63
CA TYR A 309 29.28 9.36 16.20
C TYR A 309 29.94 8.58 15.06
N TYR A 310 30.95 9.16 14.40
CA TYR A 310 31.68 8.50 13.32
C TYR A 310 32.92 7.78 13.85
N LYS A 311 32.76 6.51 14.24
CA LYS A 311 33.88 5.67 14.73
C LYS A 311 34.99 5.55 13.69
N CYS A 312 34.65 5.36 12.41
CA CYS A 312 35.63 5.33 11.32
C CYS A 312 36.42 6.62 11.11
N LYS A 313 35.97 7.75 11.68
CA LYS A 313 36.68 9.04 11.63
C LYS A 313 37.52 9.32 12.88
N GLY A 314 37.71 8.32 13.75
CA GLY A 314 38.47 8.47 14.99
C GLY A 314 37.81 9.42 15.99
N GLN A 315 36.50 9.67 15.86
CA GLN A 315 35.77 10.45 16.87
C GLN A 315 35.65 9.62 18.14
N ASN A 316 36.25 10.11 19.23
CA ASN A 316 36.09 9.52 20.55
C ASN A 316 35.00 10.27 21.29
N LEU A 317 34.00 9.54 21.79
CA LEU A 317 33.02 10.11 22.69
C LEU A 317 33.51 9.97 24.13
N THR A 318 33.55 11.10 24.83
CA THR A 318 33.93 11.14 26.24
C THR A 318 32.73 11.33 27.16
N THR A 319 31.63 11.96 26.70
CA THR A 319 30.40 12.19 27.49
C THR A 319 29.14 12.29 26.62
N PHE A 320 27.96 12.00 27.18
CA PHE A 320 26.67 12.22 26.49
C PHE A 320 26.33 13.70 26.29
N ALA A 321 26.88 14.59 27.13
CA ALA A 321 26.66 16.03 27.02
C ALA A 321 27.32 16.66 25.79
N THR A 322 28.33 16.00 25.21
CA THR A 322 29.06 16.46 24.02
C THR A 322 28.70 15.71 22.75
N ASN A 323 27.99 14.58 22.87
CA ASN A 323 27.54 13.81 21.70
C ASN A 323 26.39 14.55 20.98
N PRO A 324 26.51 14.84 19.67
CA PRO A 324 25.50 15.54 18.87
C PRO A 324 24.09 14.93 18.92
N GLN A 325 23.97 13.61 19.06
CA GLN A 325 22.68 12.93 19.16
C GLN A 325 22.03 13.12 20.53
N THR A 326 22.81 13.22 21.62
CA THR A 326 22.27 13.19 23.00
C THR A 326 22.34 14.52 23.73
N LEU A 327 23.11 15.50 23.24
CA LEU A 327 23.29 16.80 23.90
C LEU A 327 21.99 17.56 24.17
N GLU A 328 20.92 17.29 23.39
CA GLU A 328 19.62 17.92 23.59
C GLU A 328 19.08 17.71 25.01
N TYR A 329 19.32 16.52 25.58
CA TYR A 329 18.81 16.15 26.91
C TYR A 329 19.59 16.76 28.06
N PHE A 330 20.63 17.53 27.75
CA PHE A 330 21.39 18.33 28.70
C PHE A 330 21.00 19.82 28.64
N LYS A 331 20.09 20.20 27.74
CA LYS A 331 19.51 21.54 27.71
C LYS A 331 18.41 21.70 28.77
N PRO A 332 18.13 22.93 29.25
CA PRO A 332 17.05 23.18 30.21
C PRO A 332 15.66 22.76 29.70
N THR A 333 15.42 22.92 28.40
CA THR A 333 14.16 22.58 27.73
C THR A 333 14.47 21.71 26.52
N PRO A 334 14.56 20.37 26.69
CA PRO A 334 14.81 19.47 25.57
C PRO A 334 13.66 19.51 24.56
N VAL A 335 13.99 19.62 23.28
CA VAL A 335 13.01 19.53 22.18
C VAL A 335 12.92 18.09 21.71
N PHE A 336 11.72 17.54 21.72
CA PHE A 336 11.43 16.22 21.19
C PHE A 336 11.71 16.13 19.69
N ASN A 337 12.34 15.03 19.27
CA ASN A 337 12.60 14.76 17.86
C ASN A 337 12.57 13.25 17.62
N GLN A 338 11.47 12.74 17.09
CA GLN A 338 11.27 11.30 16.93
C GLN A 338 12.42 10.58 16.24
N LYS A 339 12.95 11.13 15.15
CA LYS A 339 14.02 10.48 14.37
C LYS A 339 15.30 10.34 15.20
N ARG A 340 15.69 11.41 15.90
CA ARG A 340 16.85 11.40 16.81
C ARG A 340 16.58 10.47 18.00
N ASP A 341 15.40 10.56 18.58
CA ASP A 341 15.07 9.88 19.83
C ASP A 341 14.90 8.37 19.63
N TYR A 342 14.43 7.97 18.45
CA TYR A 342 14.40 6.58 18.03
C TYR A 342 15.82 5.99 17.89
N ARG A 343 16.80 6.76 17.39
CA ARG A 343 18.23 6.35 17.40
C ARG A 343 18.76 6.21 18.82
N ILE A 344 18.38 7.14 19.71
CA ILE A 344 18.79 7.09 21.11
C ILE A 344 18.33 5.78 21.78
N LEU A 345 17.12 5.31 21.51
CA LEU A 345 16.64 4.02 22.03
C LEU A 345 17.54 2.85 21.57
N PHE A 346 18.05 2.88 20.34
CA PHE A 346 19.01 1.88 19.85
C PHE A 346 20.33 1.96 20.62
N ILE A 347 20.84 3.18 20.84
CA ILE A 347 22.06 3.43 21.64
C ILE A 347 21.87 2.94 23.08
N ILE A 348 20.70 3.16 23.68
CA ILE A 348 20.37 2.67 25.03
C ILE A 348 20.42 1.14 25.08
N ARG A 349 19.77 0.43 24.14
CA ARG A 349 19.85 -1.04 24.09
C ARG A 349 21.28 -1.53 23.90
N ARG A 350 22.06 -0.86 23.05
CA ARG A 350 23.47 -1.19 22.80
C ARG A 350 24.30 -1.08 24.07
N LEU A 351 24.13 -0.01 24.82
CA LEU A 351 24.88 0.21 26.06
C LEU A 351 24.41 -0.71 27.17
N GLN A 352 23.11 -0.97 27.31
CA GLN A 352 22.60 -2.00 28.22
C GLN A 352 23.24 -3.37 27.91
N ASN A 353 23.34 -3.75 26.63
CA ASN A 353 24.02 -4.99 26.23
C ASN A 353 25.52 -4.96 26.58
N CYS A 354 26.19 -3.86 26.26
CA CYS A 354 27.61 -3.72 26.50
C CYS A 354 27.96 -3.75 27.99
N PHE A 355 27.23 -3.03 28.85
CA PHE A 355 27.47 -3.07 30.29
C PHE A 355 27.14 -4.44 30.91
N ALA A 356 26.24 -5.22 30.30
CA ALA A 356 25.98 -6.58 30.72
C ALA A 356 27.06 -7.59 30.29
N THR A 357 27.81 -7.33 29.22
CA THR A 357 28.70 -8.33 28.58
C THR A 357 30.18 -7.94 28.59
N THR A 358 30.50 -6.68 28.28
CA THR A 358 31.87 -6.13 28.17
C THR A 358 31.95 -4.72 28.80
N PRO A 359 31.73 -4.57 30.12
CA PRO A 359 31.51 -3.28 30.77
C PRO A 359 32.67 -2.27 30.67
N THR A 360 33.89 -2.74 30.42
CA THR A 360 35.09 -1.89 30.28
C THR A 360 35.28 -1.31 28.87
N ALA A 361 34.49 -1.75 27.88
CA ALA A 361 34.68 -1.41 26.46
C ALA A 361 33.53 -0.56 25.86
N CYS A 362 32.62 -0.04 26.68
CA CYS A 362 31.39 0.60 26.20
C CYS A 362 31.53 2.06 25.72
N GLY A 363 32.71 2.66 25.88
CA GLY A 363 32.97 4.06 25.52
C GLY A 363 32.32 5.10 26.44
N TYR A 364 31.46 4.67 27.38
CA TYR A 364 30.82 5.49 28.40
C TYR A 364 30.95 4.84 29.77
N THR A 365 30.84 5.64 30.84
CA THR A 365 30.74 5.10 32.20
C THR A 365 29.29 4.71 32.52
N GLN A 366 29.11 3.73 33.40
CA GLN A 366 27.77 3.31 33.87
C GLN A 366 27.03 4.47 34.55
N THR A 367 27.75 5.35 35.25
CA THR A 367 27.20 6.52 35.93
C THR A 367 26.66 7.54 34.92
N ASP A 368 27.47 7.90 33.91
CA ASP A 368 27.04 8.85 32.87
C ASP A 368 25.87 8.30 32.06
N PHE A 369 25.86 6.99 31.79
CA PHE A 369 24.75 6.34 31.11
C PHE A 369 23.46 6.38 31.94
N SER A 370 23.56 6.18 33.25
CA SER A 370 22.40 6.26 34.15
C SER A 370 21.83 7.67 34.25
N ASP A 371 22.68 8.70 34.35
CA ASP A 371 22.25 10.12 34.34
C ASP A 371 21.55 10.48 33.02
N PHE A 372 22.17 10.14 31.88
CA PHE A 372 21.57 10.37 30.57
C PHE A 372 20.20 9.69 30.43
N LYS A 373 20.10 8.41 30.81
CA LYS A 373 18.86 7.64 30.71
C LYS A 373 17.73 8.25 31.54
N ASN A 374 18.03 8.74 32.74
CA ASN A 374 17.05 9.41 33.59
C ASN A 374 16.55 10.73 32.98
N ARG A 375 17.45 11.54 32.40
CA ARG A 375 17.08 12.77 31.68
C ARG A 375 16.22 12.48 30.45
N PHE A 376 16.59 11.45 29.69
CA PHE A 376 15.83 11.00 28.53
C PHE A 376 14.42 10.56 28.93
N ILE A 377 14.27 9.69 29.95
CA ILE A 377 12.97 9.26 30.46
C ILE A 377 12.12 10.44 30.90
N ALA A 378 12.68 11.37 31.69
CA ALA A 378 11.95 12.53 32.18
C ALA A 378 11.43 13.41 31.04
N ALA A 379 12.27 13.71 30.05
CA ALA A 379 11.89 14.51 28.89
C ALA A 379 10.82 13.83 28.02
N GLN A 380 10.98 12.53 27.73
CA GLN A 380 10.01 11.78 26.93
C GLN A 380 8.65 11.64 27.61
N MET A 381 8.64 11.40 28.93
CA MET A 381 7.38 11.35 29.69
C MET A 381 6.69 12.72 29.75
N ALA A 382 7.45 13.81 29.84
CA ALA A 382 6.90 15.17 29.78
C ALA A 382 6.24 15.46 28.42
N GLU A 383 6.93 15.11 27.33
CA GLU A 383 6.42 15.21 25.96
C GLU A 383 5.12 14.41 25.77
N PHE A 384 5.13 13.13 26.16
CA PHE A 384 3.94 12.28 26.06
C PHE A 384 2.75 12.88 26.80
N ASN A 385 2.98 13.34 28.04
CA ASN A 385 1.93 13.92 28.86
C ASN A 385 1.33 15.20 28.27
N GLN A 386 2.15 16.05 27.66
CA GLN A 386 1.70 17.32 27.08
C GLN A 386 0.94 17.09 25.78
N ASN A 387 1.50 16.34 24.84
CA ASN A 387 1.00 16.30 23.46
C ASN A 387 0.02 15.15 23.17
N TRP A 388 0.06 14.06 23.95
CA TRP A 388 -0.88 12.94 23.78
C TRP A 388 -2.20 13.14 24.55
N ILE A 389 -2.17 13.85 25.69
CA ILE A 389 -3.34 14.02 26.59
C ILE A 389 -4.17 15.25 26.25
N THR A 390 -3.54 16.40 25.97
CA THR A 390 -4.26 17.69 25.96
C THR A 390 -5.10 17.93 24.72
N ASP A 391 -4.83 17.20 23.64
CA ASP A 391 -5.68 17.17 22.46
C ASP A 391 -5.58 15.78 21.81
N PRO A 392 -6.63 14.94 21.87
CA PRO A 392 -6.67 13.62 21.23
C PRO A 392 -6.47 13.65 19.70
N ASN A 393 -6.60 14.83 19.08
CA ASN A 393 -6.30 15.08 17.67
C ASN A 393 -4.85 15.56 17.45
N ASN A 394 -4.09 15.86 18.50
CA ASN A 394 -2.73 16.42 18.47
C ASN A 394 -1.62 15.36 18.39
N MET A 395 -1.85 14.33 17.58
CA MET A 395 -0.74 13.78 16.79
C MET A 395 -0.28 14.78 15.70
N LEU A 396 -0.63 16.08 15.78
CA LEU A 396 -0.26 17.14 14.83
C LEU A 396 1.24 17.42 14.79
N VAL A 397 2.01 16.95 15.78
CA VAL A 397 3.49 16.91 15.67
C VAL A 397 3.93 15.91 14.57
N TYR A 398 3.02 15.05 14.09
CA TYR A 398 3.30 13.91 13.22
C TYR A 398 2.52 13.78 11.91
N SER A 399 1.50 14.58 11.60
CA SER A 399 0.94 14.58 10.23
C SER A 399 -0.02 15.74 9.93
N ASN A 400 0.21 16.43 8.80
CA ASN A 400 -0.58 17.52 8.22
C ASN A 400 -1.91 17.07 7.55
N TRP A 401 -2.60 16.05 8.09
CA TRP A 401 -3.91 15.62 7.55
C TRP A 401 -4.94 15.58 8.67
N ASN A 402 -5.64 16.71 8.81
CA ASN A 402 -6.67 16.98 9.81
C ASN A 402 -8.00 16.37 9.38
N TYR A 403 -8.35 15.18 9.85
CA TYR A 403 -9.75 14.72 9.82
C TYR A 403 -10.11 14.04 11.16
N GLY A 404 -11.13 14.61 11.81
CA GLY A 404 -11.36 14.52 13.25
C GLY A 404 -11.71 13.15 13.85
N HIS A 405 -11.43 13.03 15.15
CA HIS A 405 -12.07 12.13 16.10
C HIS A 405 -12.40 10.69 15.66
N PHE A 406 -11.48 9.83 15.21
CA PHE A 406 -11.76 8.38 15.01
C PHE A 406 -10.43 7.50 15.00
N PRO A 407 -10.48 6.15 14.81
CA PRO A 407 -9.67 5.05 15.43
C PRO A 407 -8.20 4.91 14.95
N TYR A 408 -7.52 3.79 15.29
CA TYR A 408 -6.18 3.44 14.76
C TYR A 408 -6.18 3.50 13.23
N ASP A 409 -5.24 4.25 12.66
CA ASP A 409 -5.17 4.67 11.24
C ASP A 409 -3.74 4.49 10.68
N ILE A 410 -3.53 4.70 9.38
CA ILE A 410 -2.25 4.68 8.67
C ILE A 410 -1.15 5.48 9.38
N TYR A 411 -1.48 6.62 10.00
CA TYR A 411 -0.52 7.44 10.76
C TYR A 411 -0.24 6.92 12.16
N SER A 412 -0.98 5.92 12.65
CA SER A 412 -0.77 5.34 13.98
C SER A 412 0.46 4.42 14.04
N GLY A 413 0.91 3.87 12.92
CA GLY A 413 2.02 2.90 12.89
C GLY A 413 3.32 3.45 13.50
N GLU A 414 3.77 4.62 13.05
CA GLU A 414 5.05 5.21 13.48
C GLU A 414 5.06 5.66 14.95
N PRO A 415 4.03 6.36 15.47
CA PRO A 415 3.92 6.66 16.90
C PRO A 415 3.89 5.39 17.77
N TYR A 416 3.15 4.36 17.34
CA TYR A 416 3.10 3.09 18.09
C TYR A 416 4.45 2.39 18.09
N ARG A 417 5.15 2.33 16.95
CA ARG A 417 6.53 1.83 16.88
C ARG A 417 7.42 2.54 17.88
N TYR A 418 7.41 3.86 17.89
CA TYR A 418 8.26 4.64 18.79
C TYR A 418 7.95 4.36 20.26
N TRP A 419 6.69 4.49 20.68
CA TRP A 419 6.32 4.37 22.10
C TRP A 419 6.37 2.95 22.64
N THR A 420 6.09 1.94 21.81
CA THR A 420 6.30 0.53 22.17
C THR A 420 7.79 0.21 22.27
N THR A 421 8.63 0.71 21.37
CA THR A 421 10.10 0.58 21.47
C THR A 421 10.65 1.27 22.71
N TYR A 422 10.15 2.46 23.03
CA TYR A 422 10.49 3.19 24.26
C TYR A 422 10.16 2.36 25.50
N LEU A 423 8.91 1.88 25.59
CA LEU A 423 8.44 1.09 26.72
C LEU A 423 9.19 -0.25 26.85
N ASP A 424 9.41 -0.94 25.74
CA ASP A 424 10.09 -2.23 25.68
C ASP A 424 11.58 -2.11 26.07
N THR A 425 12.26 -1.08 25.57
CA THR A 425 13.68 -0.81 25.87
C THR A 425 13.92 -0.40 27.32
N LEU A 426 13.02 0.41 27.88
CA LEU A 426 13.16 1.03 29.20
C LEU A 426 12.30 0.35 30.26
N TRP A 427 11.80 -0.86 30.00
CA TRP A 427 10.86 -1.53 30.89
C TRP A 427 11.37 -1.66 32.33
N SER A 428 12.63 -2.03 32.54
CA SER A 428 13.20 -2.12 33.89
C SER A 428 13.42 -0.76 34.56
N ASP A 429 13.51 0.31 33.78
CA ASP A 429 13.85 1.65 34.22
C ASP A 429 12.61 2.52 34.52
N LEU A 430 11.46 2.15 33.95
CA LEU A 430 10.18 2.82 34.17
C LEU A 430 9.51 2.35 35.46
N THR A 431 8.93 3.31 36.19
CA THR A 431 8.06 3.02 37.34
C THR A 431 6.76 2.32 36.89
N GLN A 432 6.12 1.57 37.79
CA GLN A 432 4.85 0.92 37.48
C GLN A 432 3.76 1.90 37.04
N THR A 433 3.73 3.09 37.64
CA THR A 433 2.80 4.18 37.27
C THR A 433 3.02 4.63 35.83
N GLN A 434 4.28 4.83 35.41
CA GLN A 434 4.60 5.21 34.03
C GLN A 434 4.22 4.11 33.02
N LYS A 435 4.51 2.84 33.34
CA LYS A 435 4.11 1.70 32.50
C LYS A 435 2.60 1.61 32.32
N ASN A 436 1.86 1.67 33.43
CA ASN A 436 0.40 1.61 33.40
C ASN A 436 -0.19 2.78 32.62
N PHE A 437 0.37 3.97 32.80
CA PHE A 437 -0.06 5.16 32.08
C PHE A 437 0.13 5.01 30.57
N LEU A 438 1.34 4.66 30.09
CA LEU A 438 1.61 4.44 28.66
C LEU A 438 0.71 3.34 28.07
N LYS A 439 0.51 2.24 28.83
CA LYS A 439 -0.36 1.14 28.42
C LYS A 439 -1.79 1.61 28.19
N ILE A 440 -2.41 2.27 29.17
CA ILE A 440 -3.80 2.75 29.08
C ILE A 440 -3.99 3.65 27.85
N GLN A 441 -3.05 4.55 27.60
CA GLN A 441 -3.12 5.51 26.50
C GLN A 441 -3.03 4.84 25.11
N MET A 442 -2.24 3.77 24.99
CA MET A 442 -2.18 2.97 23.76
C MET A 442 -3.37 2.02 23.61
N SER A 443 -3.84 1.38 24.68
CA SER A 443 -4.95 0.40 24.61
C SER A 443 -6.24 0.98 24.02
N TYR A 444 -6.53 2.27 24.25
CA TYR A 444 -7.73 2.91 23.71
C TYR A 444 -7.84 2.82 22.18
N ARG A 445 -6.74 3.05 21.43
CA ARG A 445 -6.80 2.96 19.96
C ARG A 445 -6.71 1.52 19.46
N ILE A 446 -6.11 0.61 20.24
CA ILE A 446 -6.14 -0.83 19.94
C ILE A 446 -7.57 -1.38 20.02
N ASP A 447 -8.36 -0.96 21.01
CA ASP A 447 -9.77 -1.35 21.08
C ASP A 447 -10.54 -0.79 19.87
N ALA A 448 -10.22 0.43 19.43
CA ALA A 448 -10.79 1.03 18.24
C ALA A 448 -10.37 0.30 16.95
N TRP A 449 -9.14 -0.19 16.85
CA TRP A 449 -8.68 -1.07 15.77
C TRP A 449 -9.46 -2.37 15.70
N LEU A 450 -9.59 -3.08 16.82
CA LEU A 450 -10.32 -4.35 16.86
C LEU A 450 -11.80 -4.17 16.50
N GLU A 451 -12.38 -3.02 16.83
CA GLU A 451 -13.72 -2.65 16.40
C GLU A 451 -13.81 -2.40 14.89
N ASN A 452 -12.80 -1.77 14.27
CA ASN A 452 -12.72 -1.64 12.80
C ASN A 452 -12.63 -3.00 12.10
N VAL A 453 -11.80 -3.91 12.63
CA VAL A 453 -11.68 -5.28 12.14
C VAL A 453 -13.04 -5.98 12.20
N ARG A 454 -13.75 -5.87 13.34
CA ARG A 454 -15.08 -6.46 13.52
C ARG A 454 -16.12 -5.88 12.55
N LYS A 455 -16.06 -4.58 12.28
CA LYS A 455 -16.93 -3.87 11.34
C LYS A 455 -16.57 -4.11 9.87
N LYS A 456 -15.44 -4.75 9.59
CA LYS A 456 -14.84 -4.85 8.25
C LYS A 456 -14.70 -3.46 7.62
N ASP A 457 -14.17 -2.51 8.39
CA ASP A 457 -13.93 -1.16 7.89
C ASP A 457 -13.06 -1.19 6.63
N TRP A 458 -13.25 -0.20 5.76
CA TRP A 458 -12.55 -0.11 4.49
C TRP A 458 -11.03 -0.12 4.67
N GLY A 459 -10.50 0.57 5.70
CA GLY A 459 -9.07 0.65 5.97
C GLY A 459 -8.40 -0.66 6.39
N TYR A 460 -9.19 -1.73 6.58
CA TYR A 460 -8.70 -3.06 6.92
C TYR A 460 -9.04 -4.12 5.86
N SER A 461 -10.25 -4.05 5.28
CA SER A 461 -10.84 -5.18 4.56
C SER A 461 -10.52 -5.25 3.06
N ASN A 462 -9.87 -4.22 2.49
CA ASN A 462 -9.63 -4.12 1.05
C ASN A 462 -8.26 -4.66 0.61
N GLY A 463 -7.32 -4.88 1.53
CA GLY A 463 -5.97 -5.36 1.22
C GLY A 463 -5.02 -4.28 0.70
N ASN A 464 -5.35 -3.00 0.70
CA ASN A 464 -4.48 -1.94 0.19
C ASN A 464 -3.22 -1.74 1.07
N ASN A 465 -2.39 -0.76 0.73
CA ASN A 465 -1.21 -0.37 1.50
C ASN A 465 -1.46 -0.15 3.00
N TRP A 466 -2.66 0.20 3.44
CA TRP A 466 -2.96 0.41 4.87
C TRP A 466 -2.73 -0.85 5.69
N ASN A 467 -3.02 -2.03 5.13
CA ASN A 467 -2.76 -3.30 5.79
C ASN A 467 -1.27 -3.48 6.14
N GLY A 468 -0.36 -3.11 5.24
CA GLY A 468 1.08 -3.12 5.51
C GLY A 468 1.51 -1.99 6.45
N SER A 469 1.03 -0.77 6.22
CA SER A 469 1.36 0.42 7.01
C SER A 469 1.05 0.28 8.50
N GLN A 470 -0.11 -0.30 8.80
CA GLN A 470 -0.61 -0.43 10.17
C GLN A 470 -0.01 -1.64 10.88
N ALA A 471 0.48 -2.65 10.14
CA ALA A 471 1.03 -3.88 10.71
C ALA A 471 2.19 -3.61 11.68
N GLU A 472 3.08 -2.67 11.37
CA GLU A 472 4.25 -2.39 12.19
C GLU A 472 3.88 -2.03 13.64
N GLY A 473 3.06 -1.00 13.82
CA GLY A 473 2.70 -0.52 15.16
C GLY A 473 1.82 -1.51 15.92
N LEU A 474 0.96 -2.26 15.22
CA LEU A 474 0.12 -3.30 15.81
C LEU A 474 0.93 -4.50 16.29
N VAL A 475 1.88 -4.98 15.47
CA VAL A 475 2.82 -6.05 15.85
C VAL A 475 3.68 -5.59 17.02
N ALA A 476 4.22 -4.37 16.97
CA ALA A 476 5.03 -3.84 18.06
C ALA A 476 4.23 -3.80 19.36
N TRP A 477 2.99 -3.30 19.34
CA TRP A 477 2.13 -3.28 20.52
C TRP A 477 1.82 -4.70 21.03
N ALA A 478 1.44 -5.62 20.15
CA ALA A 478 1.08 -6.98 20.54
C ALA A 478 2.26 -7.75 21.14
N LEU A 479 3.47 -7.55 20.61
CA LEU A 479 4.68 -8.19 21.15
C LEU A 479 5.12 -7.54 22.46
N THR A 480 5.05 -6.21 22.59
CA THR A 480 5.35 -5.51 23.84
C THR A 480 4.42 -5.96 24.96
N PHE A 481 3.13 -6.18 24.71
CA PHE A 481 2.17 -6.60 25.73
C PHE A 481 1.79 -8.08 25.67
N TYR A 482 2.62 -8.92 25.04
CA TYR A 482 2.28 -10.32 24.76
C TYR A 482 1.91 -11.12 26.01
N TYR A 483 2.61 -10.90 27.13
CA TYR A 483 2.36 -11.60 28.39
C TYR A 483 1.46 -10.79 29.34
N GLU A 484 1.42 -9.47 29.21
CA GLU A 484 0.62 -8.57 30.05
C GLU A 484 -0.84 -8.51 29.60
N GLU A 485 -1.12 -8.71 28.31
CA GLU A 485 -2.46 -8.71 27.71
C GLU A 485 -2.63 -9.85 26.69
N PRO A 486 -2.47 -11.13 27.08
CA PRO A 486 -2.31 -12.25 26.15
C PRO A 486 -3.50 -12.46 25.22
N VAL A 487 -4.73 -12.22 25.69
CA VAL A 487 -5.94 -12.35 24.85
C VAL A 487 -5.97 -11.24 23.79
N ARG A 488 -5.71 -9.99 24.19
CA ARG A 488 -5.77 -8.84 23.29
C ARG A 488 -4.59 -8.84 22.31
N ALA A 489 -3.39 -9.16 22.78
CA ALA A 489 -2.21 -9.32 21.94
C ALA A 489 -2.43 -10.36 20.83
N LYS A 490 -2.99 -11.52 21.16
CA LYS A 490 -3.33 -12.55 20.16
C LYS A 490 -4.41 -12.09 19.18
N ALA A 491 -5.45 -11.40 19.65
CA ALA A 491 -6.48 -10.84 18.78
C ALA A 491 -5.91 -9.80 17.79
N VAL A 492 -4.96 -8.96 18.24
CA VAL A 492 -4.26 -8.02 17.38
C VAL A 492 -3.39 -8.77 16.36
N LEU A 493 -2.59 -9.75 16.78
CA LEU A 493 -1.77 -10.55 15.85
C LEU A 493 -2.60 -11.27 14.80
N GLN A 494 -3.72 -11.89 15.19
CA GLN A 494 -4.71 -12.48 14.28
C GLN A 494 -5.13 -11.47 13.22
N SER A 495 -5.57 -10.28 13.66
CA SER A 495 -6.06 -9.25 12.72
C SER A 495 -4.98 -8.82 11.74
N VAL A 496 -3.73 -8.68 12.18
CA VAL A 496 -2.59 -8.32 11.31
C VAL A 496 -2.34 -9.42 10.29
N ILE A 497 -2.25 -10.68 10.71
CA ILE A 497 -2.01 -11.80 9.79
C ILE A 497 -3.11 -11.86 8.72
N ASP A 498 -4.37 -11.78 9.15
CA ASP A 498 -5.52 -11.76 8.23
C ASP A 498 -5.45 -10.59 7.23
N GLY A 499 -5.13 -9.38 7.70
CA GLY A 499 -4.98 -8.22 6.84
C GLY A 499 -3.83 -8.34 5.84
N LEU A 500 -2.69 -8.91 6.27
CA LEU A 500 -1.55 -9.11 5.38
C LEU A 500 -1.82 -10.16 4.29
N TRP A 501 -2.65 -11.17 4.57
CA TRP A 501 -3.12 -12.12 3.56
C TRP A 501 -4.06 -11.48 2.52
N LEU A 502 -4.83 -10.44 2.91
CA LEU A 502 -5.55 -9.61 1.93
C LEU A 502 -4.59 -8.80 1.06
N HIS A 503 -3.51 -8.28 1.66
CA HIS A 503 -2.51 -7.44 0.99
C HIS A 503 -1.61 -8.19 0.00
N ARG A 504 -1.48 -9.50 0.15
CA ARG A 504 -0.68 -10.37 -0.73
C ARG A 504 -0.86 -10.09 -2.23
N ASP A 505 -2.10 -9.84 -2.66
CA ASP A 505 -2.45 -9.68 -4.08
C ASP A 505 -1.99 -8.35 -4.68
N TYR A 506 -1.46 -7.44 -3.87
CA TYR A 506 -0.86 -6.20 -4.34
C TYR A 506 0.56 -6.41 -4.86
N TYR A 507 1.24 -7.47 -4.43
CA TYR A 507 2.52 -7.91 -4.98
C TYR A 507 2.28 -8.98 -6.06
N MET A 508 2.46 -8.60 -7.32
CA MET A 508 2.21 -9.49 -8.45
C MET A 508 3.43 -10.37 -8.76
N ASN A 509 3.21 -11.51 -9.41
CA ASN A 509 4.27 -12.44 -9.80
C ASN A 509 5.25 -11.87 -10.85
N THR A 510 4.87 -10.77 -11.49
CA THR A 510 5.70 -9.98 -12.40
C THR A 510 6.61 -8.99 -11.69
N GLY A 511 6.47 -8.84 -10.36
CA GLY A 511 7.14 -7.80 -9.58
C GLY A 511 6.38 -6.47 -9.55
N TYR A 512 5.32 -6.32 -10.33
CA TYR A 512 4.47 -5.13 -10.30
C TYR A 512 3.75 -4.98 -8.96
N TYR A 513 3.69 -3.74 -8.46
CA TYR A 513 2.90 -3.39 -7.28
C TYR A 513 1.65 -2.60 -7.71
N LYS A 514 0.46 -3.09 -7.36
CA LYS A 514 -0.81 -2.64 -7.95
C LYS A 514 -1.11 -1.14 -7.80
N GLU A 515 -0.74 -0.54 -6.67
CA GLU A 515 -0.95 0.90 -6.42
C GLU A 515 0.15 1.78 -7.04
N GLY A 516 1.15 1.17 -7.67
CA GLY A 516 2.20 1.89 -8.38
C GLY A 516 3.47 2.08 -7.58
N ALA A 517 4.52 2.49 -8.30
CA ALA A 517 5.84 2.60 -7.72
C ALA A 517 5.87 3.58 -6.54
N SER A 518 5.08 4.65 -6.56
CA SER A 518 5.04 5.69 -5.50
C SER A 518 4.51 5.18 -4.15
N TYR A 519 3.59 4.21 -4.18
CA TYR A 519 2.88 3.75 -2.99
C TYR A 519 3.48 2.51 -2.35
N ILE A 520 4.36 1.80 -3.06
CA ILE A 520 4.95 0.58 -2.53
C ILE A 520 5.65 0.79 -1.20
N ALA A 521 6.33 1.93 -1.02
CA ALA A 521 7.08 2.22 0.18
C ALA A 521 6.21 2.38 1.43
N VAL A 522 4.97 2.82 1.23
CA VAL A 522 3.98 3.02 2.30
C VAL A 522 3.70 1.69 3.00
N SER A 523 3.56 0.61 2.22
CA SER A 523 3.37 -0.75 2.76
C SER A 523 4.68 -1.49 3.05
N TYR A 524 5.62 -1.47 2.10
CA TYR A 524 6.81 -2.32 2.11
C TYR A 524 7.67 -2.13 3.36
N LEU A 525 7.99 -0.88 3.72
CA LEU A 525 8.88 -0.62 4.85
C LEU A 525 8.29 -1.08 6.20
N PRO A 526 7.08 -0.67 6.60
CA PRO A 526 6.49 -1.14 7.85
C PRO A 526 6.25 -2.66 7.83
N LEU A 527 5.89 -3.23 6.68
CA LEU A 527 5.77 -4.68 6.52
C LEU A 527 7.10 -5.42 6.79
N MET A 528 8.23 -4.95 6.25
CA MET A 528 9.52 -5.59 6.48
C MET A 528 9.93 -5.54 7.96
N ARG A 529 9.63 -4.45 8.65
CA ARG A 529 9.89 -4.31 10.10
C ARG A 529 8.95 -5.19 10.92
N ALA A 530 7.67 -5.24 10.58
CA ALA A 530 6.70 -6.15 11.18
C ALA A 530 7.14 -7.61 11.01
N HIS A 531 7.53 -8.00 9.79
CA HIS A 531 8.10 -9.31 9.49
C HIS A 531 9.30 -9.63 10.38
N ARG A 532 10.27 -8.72 10.48
CA ARG A 532 11.48 -8.93 11.31
C ARG A 532 11.14 -9.12 12.79
N MET A 533 10.18 -8.34 13.32
CA MET A 533 9.68 -8.52 14.69
C MET A 533 9.00 -9.89 14.90
N LEU A 534 8.16 -10.33 13.95
CA LEU A 534 7.50 -11.62 14.01
C LEU A 534 8.49 -12.79 13.90
N VAL A 535 9.49 -12.70 13.03
CA VAL A 535 10.56 -13.71 12.92
C VAL A 535 11.39 -13.77 14.20
N ALA A 536 11.74 -12.63 14.79
CA ALA A 536 12.46 -12.59 16.06
C ALA A 536 11.63 -13.26 17.18
N ALA A 537 10.34 -12.97 17.26
CA ALA A 537 9.42 -13.50 18.26
C ALA A 537 9.12 -15.00 18.09
N PHE A 538 8.72 -15.41 16.88
CA PHE A 538 8.11 -16.72 16.62
C PHE A 538 8.97 -17.64 15.75
N GLY A 539 10.10 -17.16 15.23
CA GLY A 539 11.01 -17.96 14.40
C GLY A 539 10.44 -18.36 13.03
N THR A 540 9.32 -17.76 12.63
CA THR A 540 8.57 -18.13 11.43
C THR A 540 8.45 -16.91 10.51
N GLN A 541 8.75 -17.10 9.22
CA GLN A 541 8.55 -16.08 8.18
C GLN A 541 7.06 -15.89 7.88
N LEU A 542 6.67 -14.68 7.52
CA LEU A 542 5.33 -14.41 6.96
C LEU A 542 5.21 -15.07 5.58
N ARG A 543 4.18 -15.89 5.38
CA ARG A 543 3.90 -16.52 4.08
C ARG A 543 2.92 -15.73 3.23
N SER A 544 2.28 -14.72 3.81
CA SER A 544 1.46 -13.75 3.08
C SER A 544 2.25 -13.01 1.99
N MET A 545 3.58 -12.90 2.11
CA MET A 545 4.43 -12.26 1.11
C MET A 545 5.02 -13.22 0.11
N LYS A 546 5.00 -12.81 -1.16
CA LYS A 546 5.56 -13.58 -2.28
C LYS A 546 7.06 -13.35 -2.45
N TRP A 547 7.85 -13.76 -1.46
CA TRP A 547 9.29 -13.48 -1.39
C TRP A 547 10.07 -13.86 -2.66
N ASP A 548 9.68 -14.94 -3.35
CA ASP A 548 10.31 -15.41 -4.59
C ASP A 548 10.28 -14.38 -5.73
N TYR A 549 9.31 -13.45 -5.71
CA TYR A 549 9.14 -12.44 -6.74
C TYR A 549 9.73 -11.08 -6.38
N PHE A 550 10.33 -10.92 -5.20
CA PHE A 550 10.96 -9.66 -4.81
C PHE A 550 12.15 -9.26 -5.71
N PRO A 551 12.97 -10.18 -6.27
CA PRO A 551 13.94 -9.79 -7.29
C PRO A 551 13.30 -9.13 -8.52
N LYS A 552 12.13 -9.60 -8.96
CA LYS A 552 11.36 -8.94 -10.04
C LYS A 552 10.76 -7.62 -9.59
N LEU A 553 10.38 -7.50 -8.32
CA LEU A 553 9.95 -6.23 -7.75
C LEU A 553 11.07 -5.19 -7.77
N SER A 554 12.32 -5.61 -7.53
CA SER A 554 13.48 -4.74 -7.73
C SER A 554 13.57 -4.24 -9.17
N GLU A 555 13.40 -5.14 -10.14
CA GLU A 555 13.40 -4.76 -11.56
C GLU A 555 12.28 -3.77 -11.89
N PHE A 556 11.04 -4.03 -11.45
CA PHE A 556 9.93 -3.09 -11.59
C PHE A 556 10.33 -1.71 -11.08
N PHE A 557 10.81 -1.62 -9.84
CA PHE A 557 11.14 -0.34 -9.26
C PHE A 557 12.29 0.37 -9.98
N LYS A 558 13.39 -0.32 -10.30
CA LYS A 558 14.50 0.26 -11.09
C LYS A 558 14.00 0.78 -12.42
N GLN A 559 13.12 0.03 -13.08
CA GLN A 559 12.59 0.39 -14.38
C GLN A 559 11.56 1.52 -14.29
N SER A 560 10.81 1.67 -13.19
CA SER A 560 9.90 2.80 -12.94
C SER A 560 10.59 4.14 -12.70
N ILE A 561 11.93 4.21 -12.67
CA ILE A 561 12.69 5.46 -12.54
C ILE A 561 13.10 6.00 -13.91
N GLY A 562 12.72 7.25 -14.17
CA GLY A 562 13.02 7.99 -15.41
C GLY A 562 14.42 8.54 -15.49
N SER A 563 14.70 9.16 -16.64
CA SER A 563 15.98 9.80 -16.93
C SER A 563 16.31 10.94 -15.96
N ASP A 564 15.30 11.48 -15.28
CA ASP A 564 15.40 12.53 -14.26
C ASP A 564 15.66 12.00 -12.83
N GLY A 565 15.71 10.68 -12.66
CA GLY A 565 15.88 10.02 -11.36
C GLY A 565 14.61 9.98 -10.50
N LEU A 566 13.48 10.47 -11.02
CA LEU A 566 12.17 10.41 -10.37
C LEU A 566 11.40 9.17 -10.85
N ALA A 567 10.50 8.66 -10.00
CA ALA A 567 9.51 7.70 -10.48
C ALA A 567 8.58 8.38 -11.51
N PHE A 568 8.05 7.65 -12.48
CA PHE A 568 7.05 8.22 -13.40
C PHE A 568 5.75 8.56 -12.68
N GLY A 569 5.34 7.69 -11.74
CA GLY A 569 4.32 7.99 -10.74
C GLY A 569 2.92 8.16 -11.33
N PHE A 570 2.34 7.07 -11.85
CA PHE A 570 0.95 7.02 -12.28
C PHE A 570 0.02 6.64 -11.12
N GLY A 571 -1.21 7.16 -11.11
CA GLY A 571 -2.10 7.11 -9.96
C GLY A 571 -1.66 8.09 -8.87
N ASP A 572 -2.17 7.93 -7.64
CA ASP A 572 -1.76 8.79 -6.53
C ASP A 572 -0.22 8.72 -6.41
N ALA A 573 0.45 9.81 -6.71
CA ALA A 573 1.91 9.82 -6.72
C ALA A 573 2.44 11.16 -6.25
N TYR A 574 3.30 11.14 -5.23
CA TYR A 574 3.99 12.36 -4.82
C TYR A 574 5.09 12.71 -5.82
N THR A 575 4.76 13.57 -6.79
CA THR A 575 5.71 14.19 -7.74
C THR A 575 6.93 14.83 -7.07
N ARG A 576 6.81 15.18 -5.78
CA ARG A 576 7.85 15.84 -4.97
C ARG A 576 8.72 14.89 -4.15
N ASN A 577 8.23 13.74 -3.72
CA ASN A 577 8.94 12.91 -2.73
C ASN A 577 9.60 11.66 -3.30
N GLY A 578 9.24 11.29 -4.54
CA GLY A 578 9.58 10.01 -5.15
C GLY A 578 9.59 8.88 -4.13
N ASN A 579 10.40 7.85 -4.40
CA ASN A 579 10.47 6.71 -3.50
C ASN A 579 11.81 6.71 -2.76
N ALA A 580 11.81 7.26 -1.55
CA ALA A 580 12.99 7.46 -0.72
C ALA A 580 13.55 6.22 -0.05
N HIS A 581 13.86 5.16 -0.81
CA HIS A 581 14.09 3.86 -0.23
C HIS A 581 15.15 3.02 -0.92
N LEU A 582 15.76 2.14 -0.13
CA LEU A 582 16.62 1.06 -0.60
C LEU A 582 15.80 -0.15 -1.08
N ILE A 583 14.50 -0.01 -1.37
CA ILE A 583 13.61 -1.11 -1.77
C ILE A 583 14.22 -1.95 -2.92
N PRO A 584 14.73 -1.37 -4.02
CA PRO A 584 15.38 -2.17 -5.06
C PRO A 584 16.52 -3.01 -4.52
N LEU A 585 17.34 -2.44 -3.65
CA LEU A 585 18.47 -3.11 -3.03
C LEU A 585 18.00 -4.21 -2.07
N THR A 586 17.09 -3.90 -1.15
CA THR A 586 16.52 -4.88 -0.21
C THR A 586 15.90 -6.06 -0.95
N ALA A 587 15.15 -5.77 -2.02
CA ALA A 587 14.43 -6.78 -2.79
C ALA A 587 15.38 -7.66 -3.63
N MET A 588 16.51 -7.12 -4.12
CA MET A 588 17.60 -7.94 -4.69
C MET A 588 18.20 -8.89 -3.66
N LEU A 589 18.30 -8.45 -2.41
CA LEU A 589 18.89 -9.20 -1.31
C LEU A 589 17.87 -10.01 -0.51
N ILE A 590 16.63 -10.16 -0.99
CA ILE A 590 15.51 -10.58 -0.15
C ILE A 590 15.77 -11.91 0.57
N LYS A 591 16.45 -12.86 -0.08
CA LYS A 591 16.77 -14.18 0.49
C LYS A 591 17.71 -14.08 1.69
N GLU A 592 18.63 -13.12 1.71
CA GLU A 592 19.46 -12.85 2.88
C GLU A 592 18.64 -12.14 3.97
N VAL A 593 17.82 -11.17 3.58
CA VAL A 593 16.97 -10.38 4.50
C VAL A 593 15.99 -11.29 5.26
N ILE A 594 15.39 -12.27 4.57
CA ILE A 594 14.49 -13.25 5.20
C ILE A 594 15.25 -14.45 5.79
N LYS A 595 16.58 -14.50 5.73
CA LYS A 595 17.43 -15.57 6.28
C LYS A 595 17.27 -16.94 5.59
N GLN A 596 16.87 -16.96 4.33
CA GLN A 596 16.93 -18.15 3.46
C GLN A 596 18.31 -18.36 2.82
N SER A 597 19.20 -17.36 2.89
CA SER A 597 20.57 -17.44 2.41
C SER A 597 21.52 -16.70 3.35
N PRO A 598 22.79 -17.15 3.50
CA PRO A 598 23.78 -16.43 4.30
C PRO A 598 24.01 -15.00 3.80
N ILE A 599 24.33 -14.09 4.70
CA ILE A 599 24.67 -12.71 4.34
C ILE A 599 25.89 -12.70 3.40
N GLY A 600 25.78 -11.94 2.31
CA GLY A 600 26.83 -11.80 1.30
C GLY A 600 26.90 -12.94 0.28
N SER A 601 25.98 -13.91 0.32
CA SER A 601 25.98 -15.05 -0.60
C SER A 601 25.26 -14.77 -1.92
N ILE A 602 24.40 -13.74 -1.99
CA ILE A 602 23.71 -13.39 -3.23
C ILE A 602 24.68 -12.73 -4.21
N PRO A 603 24.90 -13.32 -5.41
CA PRO A 603 25.73 -12.71 -6.44
C PRO A 603 25.08 -11.42 -6.95
N LEU A 604 25.88 -10.37 -7.11
CA LEU A 604 25.42 -9.07 -7.56
C LEU A 604 26.06 -8.69 -8.90
N ASN A 605 25.23 -8.22 -9.82
CA ASN A 605 25.70 -7.48 -10.99
C ASN A 605 25.95 -6.02 -10.57
N SER A 606 27.16 -5.52 -10.79
CA SER A 606 27.58 -4.17 -10.37
C SER A 606 26.76 -3.06 -11.02
N CYS A 607 26.30 -3.24 -12.26
CA CYS A 607 25.46 -2.29 -12.96
C CYS A 607 24.00 -2.34 -12.49
N ASP A 608 23.47 -3.52 -12.15
CA ASP A 608 22.14 -3.60 -11.52
C ASP A 608 22.12 -2.90 -10.15
N VAL A 609 23.21 -3.02 -9.38
CA VAL A 609 23.36 -2.32 -8.11
C VAL A 609 23.50 -0.80 -8.33
N ARG A 610 24.24 -0.36 -9.36
CA ARG A 610 24.29 1.06 -9.75
C ARG A 610 22.88 1.59 -10.03
N ASP A 611 22.08 0.82 -10.77
CA ASP A 611 20.73 1.20 -11.18
C ASP A 611 19.76 1.20 -9.98
N ALA A 612 19.98 0.35 -8.97
CA ALA A 612 19.26 0.42 -7.70
C ALA A 612 19.46 1.77 -6.97
N PHE A 613 20.57 2.48 -7.21
CA PHE A 613 20.84 3.82 -6.70
C PHE A 613 20.48 4.96 -7.68
N LYS A 614 19.78 4.66 -8.80
CA LYS A 614 19.34 5.65 -9.79
C LYS A 614 18.38 6.69 -9.22
N ASN A 615 17.52 6.25 -8.31
CA ASN A 615 16.51 7.09 -7.68
C ASN A 615 17.16 8.22 -6.85
N ILE A 616 16.57 9.41 -6.85
CA ILE A 616 17.16 10.57 -6.17
C ILE A 616 17.03 10.59 -4.63
N TYR A 617 16.33 9.63 -4.03
CA TYR A 617 15.84 9.69 -2.64
C TYR A 617 16.34 8.59 -1.67
N TYR A 618 17.35 7.76 -2.01
CA TYR A 618 17.75 6.55 -1.24
C TYR A 618 18.31 6.77 0.19
N ALA A 619 18.65 8.00 0.61
CA ALA A 619 19.52 8.22 1.79
C ALA A 619 18.78 8.29 3.15
N SER A 620 17.48 8.54 3.18
CA SER A 620 16.72 8.74 4.44
C SER A 620 16.58 7.48 5.29
N PHE A 621 16.76 6.30 4.71
CA PHE A 621 16.64 5.01 5.40
C PHE A 621 17.89 4.63 6.22
N LEU A 622 19.08 5.02 5.76
CA LEU A 622 20.35 4.73 6.44
C LEU A 622 20.54 5.47 7.76
N ASP A 623 19.60 6.36 8.02
CA ASP A 623 19.47 7.22 9.16
C ASP A 623 18.61 6.55 10.27
N ASP A 624 18.05 5.34 10.05
CA ASP A 624 17.31 4.55 11.04
C ASP A 624 18.08 3.26 11.39
N PRO A 625 18.71 3.14 12.58
CA PRO A 625 19.51 1.98 12.95
C PRO A 625 18.65 0.72 13.17
N TRP A 626 17.33 0.88 13.41
CA TRP A 626 16.41 -0.25 13.56
C TRP A 626 16.03 -0.87 12.21
N GLY A 627 16.03 -0.06 11.15
CA GLY A 627 15.78 -0.51 9.78
C GLY A 627 17.04 -1.01 9.06
N PHE A 628 18.24 -0.76 9.57
CA PHE A 628 19.48 -1.10 8.87
C PHE A 628 19.65 -2.61 8.72
N GLU A 629 19.41 -3.13 7.52
CA GLU A 629 19.44 -4.57 7.27
C GLU A 629 20.88 -5.11 7.26
N PRO A 630 21.18 -6.19 8.00
CA PRO A 630 22.50 -6.83 8.00
C PRO A 630 23.01 -7.22 6.60
N ALA A 631 22.10 -7.52 5.67
CA ALA A 631 22.42 -7.82 4.28
C ALA A 631 23.16 -6.68 3.56
N TYR A 632 23.08 -5.45 4.09
CA TYR A 632 23.76 -4.28 3.54
C TYR A 632 25.24 -4.18 3.91
N ALA A 633 25.78 -5.11 4.70
CA ALA A 633 27.17 -5.09 5.15
C ALA A 633 28.17 -5.39 4.01
N ARG A 634 28.34 -4.42 3.10
CA ARG A 634 29.14 -4.54 1.87
C ARG A 634 29.79 -3.21 1.52
N ASP A 635 30.88 -3.27 0.76
CA ASP A 635 31.47 -2.09 0.14
C ASP A 635 30.73 -1.77 -1.17
N TRP A 636 29.61 -1.07 -1.05
CA TRP A 636 28.77 -0.68 -2.18
C TRP A 636 29.49 0.22 -3.18
N VAL A 637 30.42 1.05 -2.71
CA VAL A 637 31.22 1.92 -3.57
C VAL A 637 32.16 1.08 -4.43
N GLN A 638 32.83 0.10 -3.84
CA GLN A 638 33.69 -0.85 -4.56
C GLN A 638 32.89 -1.74 -5.51
N ILE A 639 31.73 -2.25 -5.11
CA ILE A 639 30.88 -3.07 -5.98
C ILE A 639 30.50 -2.28 -7.23
N VAL A 640 29.98 -1.06 -7.05
CA VAL A 640 29.48 -0.27 -8.16
C VAL A 640 30.60 0.29 -9.05
N SER A 641 31.78 0.59 -8.50
CA SER A 641 32.92 1.08 -9.30
C SER A 641 33.40 0.08 -10.36
N THR A 642 33.05 -1.20 -10.22
CA THR A 642 33.32 -2.24 -11.22
C THR A 642 32.28 -2.34 -12.33
N CYS A 643 31.20 -1.55 -12.29
CA CYS A 643 30.26 -1.47 -13.41
C CYS A 643 30.96 -0.81 -14.60
N ASN A 644 31.09 -1.54 -15.70
CA ASN A 644 31.65 -1.01 -16.93
C ASN A 644 30.52 -0.44 -17.80
N ASP A 645 30.49 0.88 -18.00
CA ASP A 645 29.45 1.56 -18.80
C ASP A 645 29.35 1.03 -20.24
N ALA A 646 30.37 0.34 -20.75
CA ALA A 646 30.32 -0.36 -22.04
C ALA A 646 29.23 -1.45 -22.11
N SER A 647 28.72 -1.95 -20.97
CA SER A 647 27.58 -2.86 -20.90
C SER A 647 26.22 -2.17 -20.67
N ALA A 648 26.19 -0.86 -20.41
CA ALA A 648 24.94 -0.11 -20.44
C ALA A 648 24.50 0.02 -21.90
N GLN A 649 23.48 -0.76 -22.28
CA GLN A 649 23.04 -0.95 -23.66
C GLN A 649 22.81 0.40 -24.35
N THR A 650 23.63 0.73 -25.35
CA THR A 650 23.31 1.80 -26.30
C THR A 650 22.03 1.40 -27.04
N GLY A 651 21.02 2.27 -27.06
CA GLY A 651 19.78 2.02 -27.78
C GLY A 651 18.52 2.23 -26.96
N THR A 652 17.39 1.82 -27.54
CA THR A 652 16.06 2.00 -26.96
C THR A 652 15.58 0.70 -26.32
N SER A 653 15.41 0.72 -25.00
CA SER A 653 14.73 -0.33 -24.24
C SER A 653 13.24 -0.01 -24.08
N LYS A 654 12.42 -1.05 -24.03
CA LYS A 654 10.97 -0.96 -23.83
C LYS A 654 10.58 -1.97 -22.76
N VAL A 655 9.83 -1.52 -21.77
CA VAL A 655 9.39 -2.36 -20.66
C VAL A 655 7.88 -2.21 -20.53
N LEU A 656 7.17 -3.33 -20.51
CA LEU A 656 5.75 -3.42 -20.20
C LEU A 656 5.61 -4.32 -18.98
N TYR A 657 4.96 -3.83 -17.93
CA TYR A 657 4.75 -4.60 -16.71
C TYR A 657 3.41 -5.37 -16.80
N ASP A 658 3.48 -6.62 -17.25
CA ASP A 658 2.39 -7.62 -17.17
C ASP A 658 1.10 -7.36 -18.00
N SER A 659 0.30 -8.43 -18.14
CA SER A 659 -1.04 -8.54 -18.72
C SER A 659 -2.14 -7.76 -17.97
N LEU A 660 -2.02 -7.59 -16.65
CA LEU A 660 -2.98 -6.85 -15.80
C LEU A 660 -2.42 -5.53 -15.26
N GLY A 661 -1.15 -5.24 -15.53
CA GLY A 661 -0.45 -4.04 -15.08
C GLY A 661 -0.40 -2.93 -16.12
N GLN A 662 -0.34 -3.23 -17.42
CA GLN A 662 -0.50 -2.32 -18.59
C GLN A 662 0.24 -0.95 -18.55
N GLU A 663 1.07 -0.72 -17.54
CA GLU A 663 1.96 0.42 -17.38
C GLU A 663 3.33 0.04 -17.93
N GLY A 664 4.07 1.00 -18.46
CA GLY A 664 5.37 0.73 -19.01
C GLY A 664 6.15 1.97 -19.37
N LEU A 665 7.33 1.74 -19.92
CA LEU A 665 8.27 2.79 -20.29
C LEU A 665 9.01 2.45 -21.57
N ILE A 666 9.35 3.50 -22.30
CA ILE A 666 10.34 3.47 -23.36
C ILE A 666 11.50 4.34 -22.90
N LYS A 667 12.72 3.80 -22.86
CA LYS A 667 13.94 4.54 -22.50
C LYS A 667 14.96 4.43 -23.61
N THR A 668 15.62 5.53 -23.94
CA THR A 668 16.72 5.54 -24.90
C THR A 668 17.96 6.11 -24.22
N PHE A 669 19.01 5.29 -24.13
CA PHE A 669 20.29 5.69 -23.56
C PHE A 669 21.27 6.09 -24.67
N MET A 670 21.86 7.28 -24.54
CA MET A 670 22.72 7.93 -25.52
C MET A 670 23.98 8.48 -24.83
N PRO A 671 24.97 7.62 -24.53
CA PRO A 671 26.17 8.01 -23.80
C PRO A 671 26.88 9.24 -24.40
N GLY A 672 27.25 10.20 -23.55
CA GLY A 672 27.95 11.42 -23.94
C GLY A 672 27.06 12.47 -24.62
N SER A 673 25.75 12.30 -24.64
CA SER A 673 24.82 13.27 -25.24
C SER A 673 24.76 14.61 -24.48
N THR A 674 25.05 14.60 -23.18
CA THR A 674 25.03 15.77 -22.29
C THR A 674 26.41 16.08 -21.73
N VAL A 675 26.64 17.35 -21.35
CA VAL A 675 27.86 17.73 -20.65
C VAL A 675 27.90 17.03 -19.29
N MET A 676 26.75 16.97 -18.61
CA MET A 676 26.61 16.30 -17.32
C MET A 676 26.95 14.79 -17.37
N GLY A 677 26.41 14.06 -18.33
CA GLY A 677 26.67 12.63 -18.51
C GLY A 677 28.12 12.32 -18.88
N ALA A 678 28.83 13.25 -19.53
CA ALA A 678 30.25 13.12 -19.82
C ALA A 678 31.16 13.30 -18.58
N LEU A 679 30.68 13.90 -17.48
CA LEU A 679 31.50 14.14 -16.28
C LEU A 679 31.82 12.82 -15.53
N PRO A 680 33.01 12.71 -14.92
CA PRO A 680 33.41 11.52 -14.16
C PRO A 680 32.92 11.49 -12.70
N ALA A 681 32.36 12.60 -12.19
CA ALA A 681 32.20 12.81 -10.75
C ALA A 681 30.99 12.11 -10.10
N SER A 682 30.01 11.66 -10.87
CA SER A 682 28.82 10.98 -10.33
C SER A 682 28.24 9.97 -11.33
N LEU A 683 27.98 8.76 -10.85
CA LEU A 683 27.28 7.72 -11.61
C LEU A 683 25.81 8.11 -11.87
N ARG A 684 25.21 8.89 -10.96
CA ARG A 684 23.85 9.41 -11.15
C ARG A 684 23.76 10.42 -12.29
N TRP A 685 24.84 11.12 -12.58
CA TRP A 685 24.89 12.05 -13.72
C TRP A 685 24.91 11.33 -15.07
N LYS A 686 25.30 10.05 -15.12
CA LYS A 686 25.21 9.25 -16.35
C LYS A 686 23.77 9.12 -16.85
N TYR A 687 22.77 9.21 -15.97
CA TYR A 687 21.36 9.20 -16.39
C TYR A 687 20.92 10.47 -17.11
N ALA A 688 21.73 11.54 -17.08
CA ALA A 688 21.51 12.70 -17.96
C ALA A 688 21.67 12.35 -19.44
N ASP A 689 22.25 11.19 -19.78
CA ASP A 689 22.32 10.69 -21.15
C ASP A 689 21.14 9.78 -21.55
N GLU A 690 20.07 9.78 -20.76
CA GLU A 690 18.85 9.02 -21.02
C GLU A 690 17.69 9.95 -21.41
N THR A 691 16.81 9.46 -22.28
CA THR A 691 15.46 10.01 -22.48
C THR A 691 14.44 8.92 -22.22
N SER A 692 13.24 9.28 -21.78
CA SER A 692 12.28 8.30 -21.33
C SER A 692 10.83 8.80 -21.39
N VAL A 693 9.92 7.98 -21.91
CA VAL A 693 8.47 8.21 -21.87
C VAL A 693 7.79 7.05 -21.16
N GLY A 694 7.10 7.34 -20.07
CA GLY A 694 6.23 6.41 -19.35
C GLY A 694 4.80 6.50 -19.86
N PHE A 695 4.06 5.40 -19.74
CA PHE A 695 2.63 5.34 -20.07
C PHE A 695 1.85 4.47 -19.09
N SER A 696 0.58 4.80 -18.85
CA SER A 696 -0.34 4.03 -17.99
C SER A 696 -1.51 3.43 -18.78
N GLY A 697 -1.67 2.12 -18.71
CA GLY A 697 -2.90 1.42 -19.09
C GLY A 697 -3.54 0.70 -17.90
N THR A 698 -3.14 1.06 -16.68
CA THR A 698 -3.51 0.35 -15.46
C THR A 698 -5.03 0.39 -15.24
N PRO A 699 -5.66 -0.71 -14.78
CA PRO A 699 -7.05 -0.68 -14.38
C PRO A 699 -7.30 0.35 -13.26
N ASN A 700 -8.24 1.26 -13.48
CA ASN A 700 -8.68 2.26 -12.49
C ASN A 700 -9.45 1.67 -11.29
N THR A 701 -9.57 0.33 -11.22
CA THR A 701 -10.19 -0.39 -10.09
C THR A 701 -9.20 -0.68 -8.97
N PHE A 702 -7.90 -0.58 -9.22
CA PHE A 702 -6.90 -0.76 -8.18
C PHE A 702 -6.92 0.44 -7.24
N ALA A 703 -6.64 0.21 -5.96
CA ALA A 703 -6.50 1.31 -5.01
C ALA A 703 -5.43 2.29 -5.51
N HIS A 704 -5.62 3.58 -5.23
CA HIS A 704 -4.67 4.64 -5.60
C HIS A 704 -4.41 4.76 -7.11
N ARG A 705 -5.26 4.21 -7.98
CA ARG A 705 -5.21 4.41 -9.43
C ARG A 705 -6.32 5.35 -9.90
N GLU A 706 -6.03 6.06 -10.99
CA GLU A 706 -6.84 7.14 -11.53
C GLU A 706 -7.49 6.73 -12.86
N MET A 707 -8.31 7.61 -13.45
CA MET A 707 -8.78 7.47 -14.82
C MET A 707 -7.71 7.99 -15.81
N ASP A 708 -6.55 7.35 -15.79
CA ASP A 708 -5.33 7.79 -16.45
C ASP A 708 -4.95 6.91 -17.66
N PHE A 709 -5.90 6.16 -18.24
CA PHE A 709 -5.57 5.30 -19.39
C PHE A 709 -5.02 6.15 -20.54
N GLY A 710 -3.88 5.73 -21.09
CA GLY A 710 -3.17 6.45 -22.13
C GLY A 710 -2.31 7.60 -21.64
N ALA A 711 -2.30 7.90 -20.33
CA ALA A 711 -1.54 9.02 -19.77
C ALA A 711 -0.05 8.86 -20.04
N LEU A 712 0.60 9.99 -20.32
CA LEU A 712 2.03 10.06 -20.63
C LEU A 712 2.81 10.83 -19.57
N VAL A 713 4.04 10.43 -19.35
CA VAL A 713 4.98 11.19 -18.53
C VAL A 713 6.33 11.15 -19.23
N TRP A 714 6.98 12.30 -19.41
CA TRP A 714 8.14 12.42 -20.29
C TRP A 714 9.32 13.09 -19.60
N GLY A 715 10.43 12.37 -19.51
CA GLY A 715 11.72 12.86 -19.06
C GLY A 715 12.75 12.82 -20.20
N ALA A 716 13.63 13.81 -20.24
CA ALA A 716 14.75 13.84 -21.16
C ALA A 716 15.96 14.45 -20.48
N TYR A 717 17.13 13.86 -20.71
CA TYR A 717 18.43 14.39 -20.36
C TYR A 717 18.58 14.88 -18.90
N GLY A 718 18.13 14.08 -17.95
CA GLY A 718 18.20 14.45 -16.54
C GLY A 718 17.08 15.38 -16.06
N SER A 719 16.07 15.66 -16.89
CA SER A 719 14.94 16.51 -16.54
C SER A 719 13.55 16.02 -16.92
N ARG A 720 12.56 16.28 -16.06
CA ARG A 720 11.14 16.01 -16.32
C ARG A 720 10.55 17.14 -17.18
N LEU A 721 9.99 16.80 -18.33
CA LEU A 721 9.35 17.75 -19.25
C LEU A 721 7.83 17.75 -19.07
N ILE A 722 7.22 16.56 -19.10
CA ILE A 722 5.79 16.35 -18.82
C ILE A 722 5.67 15.50 -17.56
N ASP A 723 4.94 15.99 -16.57
CA ASP A 723 4.74 15.33 -15.28
C ASP A 723 3.33 14.78 -15.18
N ASP A 724 3.15 13.83 -14.28
CA ASP A 724 1.83 13.57 -13.72
C ASP A 724 1.39 14.75 -12.82
N TRP A 725 0.08 14.98 -12.66
CA TRP A 725 -0.43 16.05 -11.77
C TRP A 725 -0.02 15.79 -10.31
N GLY A 726 0.02 14.52 -9.91
CA GLY A 726 0.45 14.03 -8.62
C GLY A 726 -0.59 14.22 -7.50
N TYR A 727 -0.25 13.68 -6.33
CA TYR A 727 -1.12 13.52 -5.15
C TYR A 727 -2.07 14.71 -4.88
N GLY A 728 -3.36 14.50 -5.15
CA GLY A 728 -4.44 15.44 -4.88
C GLY A 728 -4.78 15.58 -3.39
N ASN A 729 -5.06 16.80 -2.93
CA ASN A 729 -5.32 17.10 -1.52
C ASN A 729 -6.69 16.61 -0.96
N ILE A 730 -7.51 15.86 -1.69
CA ILE A 730 -8.96 15.81 -1.39
C ILE A 730 -9.59 14.43 -1.62
N VAL A 731 -9.01 13.33 -1.15
CA VAL A 731 -9.78 12.08 -0.98
C VAL A 731 -10.17 11.92 0.48
N ASP A 732 -11.18 12.66 0.91
CA ASP A 732 -11.89 12.40 2.16
C ASP A 732 -13.26 11.79 1.82
N ARG A 733 -13.33 10.44 1.79
CA ARG A 733 -14.44 9.58 2.29
C ARG A 733 -14.63 8.28 1.50
N ASN A 734 -14.88 7.22 2.29
CA ASN A 734 -15.22 5.82 2.01
C ASN A 734 -16.42 5.56 1.07
N VAL A 735 -16.46 6.16 -0.12
CA VAL A 735 -17.49 5.83 -1.13
C VAL A 735 -16.82 5.72 -2.50
N MET A 736 -16.98 4.61 -3.21
CA MET A 736 -16.52 4.44 -4.60
C MET A 736 -17.00 5.57 -5.55
N TYR A 737 -18.01 6.34 -5.14
CA TYR A 737 -18.57 7.48 -5.88
C TYR A 737 -18.04 8.86 -5.45
N SER A 738 -17.17 8.97 -4.43
CA SER A 738 -16.47 10.23 -4.08
C SER A 738 -15.22 10.47 -4.93
N VAL A 739 -14.77 9.47 -5.68
CA VAL A 739 -13.56 9.45 -6.51
C VAL A 739 -13.68 10.38 -7.73
N ILE A 740 -14.90 10.62 -8.22
CA ILE A 740 -15.17 11.43 -9.43
C ILE A 740 -15.07 12.94 -9.16
N LYS A 741 -14.82 13.35 -7.90
CA LYS A 741 -14.83 14.77 -7.49
C LYS A 741 -13.54 15.53 -7.71
N ASN A 742 -12.43 14.83 -7.92
CA ASN A 742 -11.10 15.42 -7.95
C ASN A 742 -10.54 15.39 -9.36
N LEU A 743 -9.96 16.50 -9.79
CA LEU A 743 -9.32 16.60 -11.10
C LEU A 743 -8.29 15.48 -11.31
N ASP A 744 -7.50 15.19 -10.28
CA ASP A 744 -6.46 14.15 -10.25
C ASP A 744 -6.97 12.76 -10.67
N PHE A 745 -8.18 12.40 -10.25
CA PHE A 745 -8.77 11.10 -10.56
C PHE A 745 -9.47 11.04 -11.93
N LEU A 746 -9.58 12.17 -12.62
CA LEU A 746 -10.27 12.27 -13.91
C LEU A 746 -9.25 12.34 -15.06
N PRO A 747 -9.63 11.96 -16.28
CA PRO A 747 -8.74 12.05 -17.45
C PRO A 747 -8.21 13.47 -17.72
N GLN A 748 -8.89 14.51 -17.23
CA GLN A 748 -8.40 15.87 -17.32
C GLN A 748 -7.16 16.09 -16.46
N GLY A 749 -7.04 15.43 -15.29
CA GLY A 749 -5.91 15.46 -14.36
C GLY A 749 -4.69 14.68 -14.82
N SER A 750 -4.83 13.88 -15.88
CA SER A 750 -3.72 13.09 -16.43
C SER A 750 -3.35 13.60 -17.84
N ASN A 751 -2.15 13.25 -18.31
CA ASN A 751 -1.70 13.62 -19.67
C ASN A 751 -2.31 12.73 -20.75
N THR A 752 -3.63 12.73 -20.85
CA THR A 752 -4.40 11.87 -21.73
C THR A 752 -5.54 12.62 -22.41
N LEU A 753 -6.23 11.89 -23.29
CA LEU A 753 -7.36 12.37 -24.05
C LEU A 753 -8.62 12.49 -23.16
N SER A 754 -9.31 13.63 -23.24
CA SER A 754 -10.60 13.85 -22.59
C SER A 754 -11.69 14.28 -23.58
N VAL A 755 -12.96 13.94 -23.27
CA VAL A 755 -14.12 14.27 -24.10
C VAL A 755 -15.00 15.28 -23.35
N PRO A 756 -14.88 16.59 -23.65
CA PRO A 756 -15.69 17.66 -23.06
C PRO A 756 -17.21 17.41 -22.99
N ASP A 757 -17.79 16.75 -23.98
CA ASP A 757 -19.23 16.48 -24.03
C ASP A 757 -19.64 15.16 -23.39
N ALA A 758 -18.71 14.46 -22.72
CA ALA A 758 -18.98 13.25 -21.94
C ALA A 758 -19.53 13.54 -20.54
N PHE A 759 -19.61 14.81 -20.15
CA PHE A 759 -20.17 15.23 -18.88
C PHE A 759 -21.69 15.33 -18.95
N ASP A 760 -22.36 14.93 -17.88
CA ASP A 760 -23.78 15.22 -17.75
C ASP A 760 -24.00 16.72 -17.56
N LYS A 761 -25.13 17.21 -18.06
CA LYS A 761 -25.49 18.63 -18.00
C LYS A 761 -26.84 18.76 -17.29
N ASN A 762 -26.95 19.74 -16.40
CA ASN A 762 -28.22 20.22 -15.85
C ASN A 762 -29.11 20.73 -16.99
N ALA A 763 -30.41 20.92 -16.69
CA ALA A 763 -31.37 21.43 -17.65
C ALA A 763 -31.02 22.81 -18.23
N ASP A 764 -30.20 23.60 -17.52
CA ASP A 764 -29.69 24.92 -17.95
C ASP A 764 -28.43 24.83 -18.82
N GLY A 765 -27.95 23.61 -19.12
CA GLY A 765 -26.73 23.36 -19.89
C GLY A 765 -25.43 23.47 -19.09
N SER A 766 -25.49 23.83 -17.80
CA SER A 766 -24.31 23.75 -16.92
C SER A 766 -23.94 22.29 -16.71
N ILE A 767 -22.65 21.95 -16.75
CA ILE A 767 -22.21 20.59 -16.47
C ILE A 767 -22.45 20.28 -14.99
N ILE A 768 -22.88 19.04 -14.73
CA ILE A 768 -23.00 18.47 -13.40
C ILE A 768 -21.59 18.07 -12.97
N PRO A 769 -21.04 18.65 -11.89
CA PRO A 769 -19.76 18.22 -11.33
C PRO A 769 -19.79 16.71 -11.06
N ASP A 770 -18.66 16.03 -11.23
CA ASP A 770 -18.50 14.61 -10.87
C ASP A 770 -19.23 13.61 -11.80
N THR A 771 -19.56 14.00 -13.04
CA THR A 771 -20.26 13.15 -14.04
C THR A 771 -19.47 12.89 -15.33
N ASN A 772 -18.14 12.82 -15.24
CA ASN A 772 -17.31 12.59 -16.42
C ASN A 772 -17.41 11.12 -16.89
N ARG A 773 -17.86 10.91 -18.13
CA ARG A 773 -17.90 9.60 -18.79
C ARG A 773 -16.87 9.42 -19.91
N SER A 774 -15.84 10.25 -19.95
CA SER A 774 -14.74 10.14 -20.92
C SER A 774 -14.06 8.79 -20.79
N GLN A 775 -13.66 8.42 -19.57
CA GLN A 775 -13.19 7.08 -19.22
C GLN A 775 -14.13 6.49 -18.16
N LEU A 776 -14.45 5.21 -18.29
CA LEU A 776 -15.38 4.53 -17.39
C LEU A 776 -14.63 3.80 -16.27
N PHE A 777 -15.11 3.94 -15.04
CA PHE A 777 -14.63 3.16 -13.90
C PHE A 777 -14.93 1.68 -14.09
N GLY A 778 -14.03 0.80 -13.66
CA GLY A 778 -14.24 -0.65 -13.80
C GLY A 778 -13.78 -1.24 -15.13
N GLN A 779 -13.44 -0.39 -16.11
CA GLN A 779 -13.00 -0.81 -17.43
C GLN A 779 -11.48 -0.85 -17.50
N SER A 780 -10.95 -1.79 -18.29
CA SER A 780 -9.52 -1.93 -18.55
C SER A 780 -9.30 -1.99 -20.06
N GLY A 781 -8.31 -1.22 -20.53
CA GLY A 781 -7.91 -1.25 -21.94
C GLY A 781 -6.99 -2.41 -22.22
N GLN A 782 -6.22 -2.32 -23.32
CA GLN A 782 -5.16 -3.28 -23.62
C GLN A 782 -3.92 -2.52 -24.10
N VAL A 783 -2.74 -3.00 -23.74
CA VAL A 783 -1.46 -2.44 -24.16
C VAL A 783 -0.62 -3.52 -24.82
N PHE A 784 -0.05 -3.19 -25.97
CA PHE A 784 0.69 -4.08 -26.83
C PHE A 784 2.04 -3.48 -27.17
N ILE A 785 3.08 -4.31 -27.23
CA ILE A 785 4.32 -3.99 -27.92
C ILE A 785 4.22 -4.63 -29.31
N GLU A 786 4.21 -3.80 -30.35
CA GLU A 786 4.03 -4.22 -31.73
C GLU A 786 5.18 -3.73 -32.60
N THR A 787 5.36 -4.32 -33.78
CA THR A 787 6.34 -3.87 -34.77
C THR A 787 5.64 -3.54 -36.08
N ILE A 788 5.82 -2.30 -36.56
CA ILE A 788 5.37 -1.86 -37.87
C ILE A 788 6.57 -1.30 -38.63
N SER A 789 6.82 -1.79 -39.85
CA SER A 789 7.93 -1.32 -40.70
C SER A 789 9.30 -1.32 -39.99
N ASN A 790 9.58 -2.39 -39.22
CA ASN A 790 10.78 -2.55 -38.38
C ASN A 790 10.93 -1.52 -37.24
N VAL A 791 9.88 -0.77 -36.92
CA VAL A 791 9.81 0.11 -35.75
C VAL A 791 8.94 -0.55 -34.70
N GLU A 792 9.59 -1.04 -33.66
CA GLU A 792 8.89 -1.50 -32.46
C GLU A 792 8.34 -0.30 -31.69
N HIS A 793 7.08 -0.37 -31.27
CA HIS A 793 6.35 0.71 -30.61
C HIS A 793 5.31 0.14 -29.64
N VAL A 794 4.72 1.02 -28.83
CA VAL A 794 3.61 0.66 -27.94
C VAL A 794 2.30 1.07 -28.60
N ARG A 795 1.31 0.18 -28.63
CA ARG A 795 -0.08 0.46 -29.02
C ARG A 795 -0.98 0.23 -27.82
N MET A 796 -1.89 1.15 -27.55
CA MET A 796 -2.85 1.09 -26.47
C MET A 796 -4.26 1.14 -27.06
N ASP A 797 -5.06 0.10 -26.85
CA ASP A 797 -6.49 0.06 -27.21
C ASP A 797 -7.32 0.43 -25.98
N GLY A 798 -7.80 1.67 -25.96
CA GLY A 798 -8.66 2.19 -24.90
C GLY A 798 -10.15 2.07 -25.21
N SER A 799 -10.54 1.34 -26.26
CA SER A 799 -11.93 1.32 -26.73
C SER A 799 -12.91 0.96 -25.61
N ILE A 800 -12.60 -0.02 -24.77
CA ILE A 800 -13.46 -0.44 -23.64
C ILE A 800 -13.43 0.59 -22.51
N VAL A 801 -12.29 1.23 -22.26
CA VAL A 801 -12.15 2.30 -21.25
C VAL A 801 -13.01 3.51 -21.59
N TYR A 802 -13.05 3.91 -22.86
CA TYR A 802 -13.93 4.97 -23.37
C TYR A 802 -15.34 4.44 -23.71
N GLY A 803 -15.64 3.19 -23.31
CA GLY A 803 -16.95 2.60 -23.23
C GLY A 803 -17.55 2.09 -24.54
N SER A 804 -16.76 1.64 -25.52
CA SER A 804 -17.23 1.03 -26.77
C SER A 804 -18.29 -0.06 -26.59
N ASN A 805 -18.19 -0.87 -25.54
CA ASN A 805 -19.12 -1.92 -25.14
C ASN A 805 -20.18 -1.49 -24.11
N HIS A 806 -20.22 -0.22 -23.73
CA HIS A 806 -21.08 0.31 -22.66
C HIS A 806 -22.04 1.39 -23.17
N VAL A 807 -23.27 1.41 -22.67
CA VAL A 807 -24.29 2.40 -23.10
C VAL A 807 -23.92 3.83 -22.74
N ASP A 808 -23.26 4.02 -21.60
CA ASP A 808 -22.73 5.30 -21.13
C ASP A 808 -21.38 5.70 -21.74
N GLY A 809 -20.81 4.85 -22.60
CA GLY A 809 -19.54 5.13 -23.26
C GLY A 809 -19.66 6.14 -24.41
N VAL A 810 -18.58 6.88 -24.66
CA VAL A 810 -18.57 7.96 -25.65
C VAL A 810 -17.82 7.63 -26.94
N MET A 811 -17.01 6.57 -26.97
CA MET A 811 -16.23 6.17 -28.15
C MET A 811 -16.62 4.80 -28.71
N GLU A 812 -16.57 4.66 -30.04
CA GLU A 812 -16.57 3.37 -30.74
C GLU A 812 -15.19 2.70 -30.63
N TYR A 813 -14.12 3.49 -30.70
CA TYR A 813 -12.76 3.04 -30.46
C TYR A 813 -11.81 4.19 -30.10
N PHE A 814 -10.71 3.82 -29.44
CA PHE A 814 -9.54 4.68 -29.21
C PHE A 814 -8.28 3.83 -29.28
N ASP A 815 -7.35 4.22 -30.14
CA ASP A 815 -6.00 3.65 -30.27
C ASP A 815 -4.96 4.77 -30.04
N ARG A 816 -4.02 4.57 -29.13
CA ARG A 816 -2.83 5.42 -28.94
C ARG A 816 -1.57 4.65 -29.29
N TYR A 817 -0.67 5.26 -30.05
CA TYR A 817 0.62 4.70 -30.43
C TYR A 817 1.73 5.57 -29.84
N ILE A 818 2.71 4.95 -29.16
CA ILE A 818 3.89 5.62 -28.61
C ILE A 818 5.11 5.07 -29.37
N ILE A 819 5.66 5.88 -30.26
CA ILE A 819 6.57 5.45 -31.30
C ILE A 819 7.95 6.10 -31.08
N PRO A 820 9.01 5.33 -30.80
CA PRO A 820 10.37 5.87 -30.74
C PRO A 820 10.82 6.41 -32.09
N PHE A 821 11.38 7.62 -32.11
CA PHE A 821 11.93 8.23 -33.33
C PHE A 821 13.37 7.74 -33.61
N GLY A 822 14.09 7.24 -32.60
CA GLY A 822 15.42 6.60 -32.72
C GLY A 822 16.59 7.43 -32.18
N ASP A 823 16.37 8.68 -31.81
CA ASP A 823 17.36 9.65 -31.31
C ASP A 823 16.96 10.22 -29.93
N GLY A 824 16.19 9.45 -29.16
CA GLY A 824 15.62 9.84 -27.88
C GLY A 824 14.36 10.72 -27.95
N ASN A 825 13.85 10.97 -29.17
CA ASN A 825 12.57 11.63 -29.39
C ASN A 825 11.45 10.62 -29.66
N TYR A 826 10.20 11.05 -29.51
CA TYR A 826 9.02 10.19 -29.63
C TYR A 826 7.94 10.83 -30.50
N VAL A 827 7.13 10.00 -31.14
CA VAL A 827 5.87 10.40 -31.78
C VAL A 827 4.74 9.67 -31.07
N ILE A 828 3.77 10.44 -30.58
CA ILE A 828 2.50 9.93 -30.08
C ILE A 828 1.50 10.07 -31.22
N ALA A 829 0.79 9.00 -31.57
CA ALA A 829 -0.30 9.07 -32.52
C ALA A 829 -1.60 8.58 -31.90
N ASP A 830 -2.65 9.38 -31.98
CA ASP A 830 -3.98 9.00 -31.51
C ASP A 830 -4.91 8.79 -32.69
N SER A 831 -5.75 7.77 -32.59
CA SER A 831 -6.89 7.57 -33.46
C SER A 831 -8.12 7.21 -32.66
N PHE A 832 -9.23 7.90 -32.90
CA PHE A 832 -10.48 7.62 -32.23
C PHE A 832 -11.69 7.89 -33.12
N LYS A 833 -12.83 7.36 -32.68
CA LYS A 833 -14.15 7.71 -33.20
C LYS A 833 -15.19 7.70 -32.08
N LEU A 834 -16.00 8.74 -32.01
CA LEU A 834 -17.13 8.89 -31.08
C LEU A 834 -18.34 8.06 -31.54
N LYS A 835 -19.18 7.65 -30.60
CA LYS A 835 -20.37 6.82 -30.90
C LYS A 835 -21.43 7.56 -31.69
N GLY A 836 -21.94 6.88 -32.72
CA GLY A 836 -23.11 7.35 -33.47
C GLY A 836 -22.88 8.74 -34.08
N ALA A 837 -23.82 9.65 -33.85
CA ALA A 837 -23.74 11.03 -34.35
C ALA A 837 -23.05 11.99 -33.37
N MET A 838 -22.45 11.50 -32.27
CA MET A 838 -21.79 12.37 -31.29
C MET A 838 -20.61 13.10 -31.93
N THR A 839 -20.50 14.40 -31.66
CA THR A 839 -19.33 15.22 -31.98
C THR A 839 -18.89 15.96 -30.74
N SER A 840 -17.59 16.07 -30.51
CA SER A 840 -17.06 16.87 -29.40
C SER A 840 -15.74 17.50 -29.78
N ARG A 841 -15.35 18.56 -29.08
CA ARG A 841 -14.00 19.14 -29.20
C ARG A 841 -13.00 18.31 -28.39
N VAL A 842 -12.84 17.03 -28.73
CA VAL A 842 -12.00 16.07 -28.00
C VAL A 842 -10.60 16.64 -27.76
N GLN A 843 -10.17 16.75 -26.51
CA GLN A 843 -8.94 17.46 -26.09
C GLN A 843 -7.84 16.47 -25.72
N GLU A 844 -6.59 16.92 -25.79
CA GLU A 844 -5.44 16.26 -25.16
C GLU A 844 -4.90 17.17 -24.06
N ASN A 845 -4.74 16.62 -22.85
CA ASN A 845 -4.30 17.36 -21.67
C ASN A 845 -2.80 17.16 -21.45
N PHE A 846 -2.09 18.21 -21.03
CA PHE A 846 -0.67 18.14 -20.71
C PHE A 846 -0.31 18.97 -19.47
N TYR A 847 0.55 18.38 -18.65
CA TYR A 847 1.02 18.91 -17.39
C TYR A 847 2.53 19.04 -17.40
N ALA A 848 2.98 20.25 -17.11
CA ALA A 848 4.37 20.59 -16.86
C ALA A 848 4.41 21.31 -15.51
N SER A 849 4.51 20.51 -14.45
CA SER A 849 4.52 20.91 -13.05
C SER A 849 5.46 22.08 -12.78
N TYR A 850 5.01 22.94 -11.85
CA TYR A 850 5.68 24.15 -11.38
C TYR A 850 5.69 24.07 -9.85
N MET A 851 6.89 24.02 -9.27
CA MET A 851 7.07 24.22 -7.83
C MET A 851 7.73 25.57 -7.59
N THR A 852 6.97 26.49 -7.01
CA THR A 852 7.50 27.74 -6.49
C THR A 852 8.33 27.47 -5.25
N ASN A 853 9.56 27.99 -5.24
CA ASN A 853 10.15 28.57 -4.04
C ASN A 853 11.34 29.50 -4.35
N ARG A 854 11.71 29.69 -5.63
CA ARG A 854 12.51 30.79 -6.17
C ARG A 854 12.61 30.64 -7.69
N ASP A 855 12.55 31.76 -8.42
CA ASP A 855 12.99 31.78 -9.82
C ASP A 855 14.46 31.36 -9.85
N ALA A 856 14.73 30.11 -10.22
CA ALA A 856 16.11 29.65 -10.30
C ALA A 856 16.79 30.34 -11.48
N THR A 857 17.67 31.30 -11.19
CA THR A 857 18.41 32.06 -12.22
C THR A 857 19.87 31.61 -12.29
N GLU A 858 20.38 31.03 -11.20
CA GLU A 858 21.73 30.51 -11.09
C GLU A 858 21.78 29.11 -10.47
N PRO A 859 22.87 28.34 -10.65
CA PRO A 859 22.97 26.98 -10.12
C PRO A 859 22.73 26.86 -8.61
N ALA A 860 23.06 27.90 -7.82
CA ALA A 860 22.86 27.91 -6.37
C ALA A 860 21.37 27.88 -5.96
N ASP A 861 20.48 28.35 -6.84
CA ASP A 861 19.03 28.29 -6.63
C ASP A 861 18.46 26.88 -6.85
N CYS A 862 19.18 26.04 -7.61
CA CYS A 862 18.76 24.67 -7.88
C CYS A 862 19.00 23.79 -6.66
N GLN A 863 17.93 23.49 -5.94
CA GLN A 863 17.93 22.46 -4.90
C GLN A 863 17.48 21.13 -5.50
N ASN A 864 17.65 20.06 -4.73
CA ASN A 864 16.98 18.81 -5.07
C ASN A 864 15.49 19.11 -5.25
N LEU A 865 14.88 18.59 -6.32
CA LEU A 865 13.44 18.74 -6.62
C LEU A 865 13.01 20.08 -7.20
N SER A 866 13.91 20.99 -7.57
CA SER A 866 13.48 22.18 -8.29
C SER A 866 12.84 21.79 -9.64
N LEU A 867 11.52 21.99 -9.79
CA LEU A 867 10.74 21.63 -10.98
C LEU A 867 10.35 22.84 -11.84
N HIS A 868 10.98 24.00 -11.67
CA HIS A 868 10.63 25.20 -12.46
C HIS A 868 10.82 24.97 -13.96
N LYS A 869 9.78 25.29 -14.75
CA LYS A 869 9.76 25.18 -16.21
C LYS A 869 9.18 26.45 -16.83
N ASP A 870 9.84 26.96 -17.86
CA ASP A 870 9.32 28.03 -18.70
C ASP A 870 8.54 27.42 -19.88
N LEU A 871 7.25 27.76 -19.98
CA LEU A 871 6.36 27.33 -21.06
C LEU A 871 6.09 28.48 -22.02
N ALA A 872 6.16 28.23 -23.33
CA ALA A 872 5.86 29.25 -24.33
C ALA A 872 5.23 28.66 -25.60
N LEU A 873 4.16 29.27 -26.10
CA LEU A 873 3.62 29.01 -27.43
C LEU A 873 4.55 29.64 -28.47
N ILE A 874 5.23 28.82 -29.27
CA ILE A 874 6.04 29.28 -30.41
C ILE A 874 5.11 29.58 -31.60
N SER A 875 4.09 28.74 -31.77
CA SER A 875 3.00 28.92 -32.74
C SER A 875 1.76 28.19 -32.23
N PRO A 876 0.58 28.34 -32.86
CA PRO A 876 -0.61 27.56 -32.48
C PRO A 876 -0.38 26.04 -32.49
N LYS A 877 0.61 25.53 -33.23
CA LYS A 877 0.93 24.09 -33.33
C LYS A 877 2.14 23.64 -32.50
N VAL A 878 2.86 24.57 -31.86
CA VAL A 878 4.15 24.27 -31.20
C VAL A 878 4.22 24.94 -29.83
N ILE A 879 4.46 24.14 -28.80
CA ILE A 879 4.78 24.59 -27.45
C ILE A 879 6.23 24.26 -27.08
N SER A 880 6.92 25.21 -26.47
CA SER A 880 8.26 25.06 -25.89
C SER A 880 8.15 24.78 -24.39
N ILE A 881 9.02 23.90 -23.89
CA ILE A 881 9.14 23.50 -22.48
C ILE A 881 10.61 23.58 -22.09
N LYS A 882 10.96 24.49 -21.18
CA LYS A 882 12.36 24.71 -20.74
C LYS A 882 12.49 24.57 -19.23
N PRO A 883 12.91 23.40 -18.71
CA PRO A 883 13.24 23.27 -17.30
C PRO A 883 14.41 24.17 -16.93
N ARG A 884 14.42 24.72 -15.71
CA ARG A 884 15.54 25.55 -15.23
C ARG A 884 16.58 24.76 -14.46
N CYS A 885 16.18 23.75 -13.68
CA CYS A 885 17.07 22.93 -12.87
C CYS A 885 17.11 21.48 -13.33
N SER A 886 18.27 20.84 -13.20
CA SER A 886 18.42 19.41 -13.39
C SER A 886 17.93 18.65 -12.16
N GLN A 887 17.25 17.52 -12.34
CA GLN A 887 16.75 16.67 -11.25
C GLN A 887 17.78 15.61 -10.84
N VAL A 888 18.76 15.31 -11.70
CA VAL A 888 19.85 14.37 -11.41
C VAL A 888 21.12 15.04 -10.87
N GLY A 889 21.25 16.37 -10.99
CA GLY A 889 22.37 17.16 -10.47
C GLY A 889 21.95 18.21 -9.44
N SER A 890 22.36 18.03 -8.17
CA SER A 890 22.16 19.06 -7.13
C SER A 890 22.94 20.33 -7.48
N LYS A 891 22.32 21.51 -7.28
CA LYS A 891 22.91 22.83 -7.58
C LYS A 891 23.38 22.96 -9.04
N ARG A 892 22.61 22.41 -9.98
CA ARG A 892 22.88 22.51 -11.43
C ARG A 892 21.66 22.95 -12.21
N MET A 893 21.90 23.82 -13.18
CA MET A 893 20.91 24.20 -14.17
C MET A 893 20.61 23.03 -15.11
N SER A 894 19.38 22.98 -15.59
CA SER A 894 18.97 22.06 -16.66
C SER A 894 19.72 22.38 -17.94
N GLU A 895 20.17 21.32 -18.60
CA GLU A 895 20.72 21.36 -19.95
C GLU A 895 19.66 21.03 -20.98
N VAL A 896 18.36 21.12 -20.71
CA VAL A 896 17.32 20.59 -21.62
C VAL A 896 16.48 21.70 -22.21
N GLU A 897 16.21 21.59 -23.50
CA GLU A 897 15.11 22.29 -24.17
C GLU A 897 14.23 21.25 -24.86
N GLY A 898 12.93 21.31 -24.57
CA GLY A 898 11.92 20.43 -25.13
C GLY A 898 10.85 21.21 -25.90
N SER A 899 10.18 20.54 -26.81
CA SER A 899 8.98 21.06 -27.47
C SER A 899 8.01 19.95 -27.83
N ILE A 900 6.72 20.29 -27.83
CA ILE A 900 5.69 19.45 -28.43
C ILE A 900 5.15 20.16 -29.67
N THR A 901 5.21 19.49 -30.82
CA THR A 901 4.53 19.91 -32.06
C THR A 901 3.42 18.92 -32.36
N PHE A 902 2.25 19.40 -32.80
CA PHE A 902 1.18 18.52 -33.29
C PHE A 902 0.77 18.81 -34.74
N ASP A 903 0.18 17.81 -35.40
CA ASP A 903 -0.74 18.00 -36.52
C ASP A 903 -1.88 16.96 -36.46
N SER A 904 -2.99 17.24 -37.13
CA SER A 904 -4.20 16.40 -37.07
C SER A 904 -5.04 16.53 -38.33
N LEU A 905 -5.95 15.57 -38.59
CA LEU A 905 -6.85 15.65 -39.75
C LEU A 905 -7.81 16.85 -39.64
N SER A 906 -8.26 17.14 -38.42
CA SER A 906 -9.04 18.35 -38.13
C SER A 906 -8.12 19.43 -37.57
N ASP A 907 -8.27 20.67 -38.05
CA ASP A 907 -7.47 21.78 -37.52
C ASP A 907 -7.71 21.98 -36.01
N GLY A 908 -6.66 22.39 -35.30
CA GLY A 908 -6.70 22.70 -33.87
C GLY A 908 -5.58 23.65 -33.46
N ALA A 909 -5.42 23.86 -32.15
CA ALA A 909 -4.33 24.63 -31.58
C ALA A 909 -4.01 24.20 -30.13
N PHE A 910 -2.77 24.45 -29.72
CA PHE A 910 -2.41 24.46 -28.31
C PHE A 910 -2.93 25.72 -27.61
N GLN A 911 -3.32 25.57 -26.36
CA GLN A 911 -3.76 26.66 -25.48
C GLN A 911 -3.00 26.61 -24.16
N LEU A 912 -2.26 27.67 -23.84
CA LEU A 912 -1.63 27.87 -22.53
C LEU A 912 -2.64 28.41 -21.53
N ASN A 913 -2.46 28.08 -20.25
CA ASN A 913 -3.29 28.58 -19.15
C ASN A 913 -4.79 28.33 -19.36
N ALA A 914 -5.14 27.31 -20.15
CA ALA A 914 -6.53 26.92 -20.33
C ALA A 914 -7.10 26.56 -18.95
N ALA A 915 -8.24 27.12 -18.58
CA ALA A 915 -8.94 26.62 -17.41
C ALA A 915 -9.37 25.17 -17.72
N PRO A 916 -9.07 24.17 -16.87
CA PRO A 916 -9.73 22.88 -17.00
C PRO A 916 -11.23 23.15 -17.07
N GLN A 917 -11.91 22.62 -18.10
CA GLN A 917 -13.36 22.72 -18.14
C GLN A 917 -13.86 22.11 -16.83
N GLN A 918 -14.47 22.94 -15.97
CA GLN A 918 -15.13 22.56 -14.73
C GLN A 918 -14.26 22.31 -13.48
N LEU A 919 -13.81 23.39 -12.81
CA LEU A 919 -13.60 23.35 -11.35
C LEU A 919 -14.09 24.66 -10.68
N PRO A 920 -15.39 25.01 -10.76
CA PRO A 920 -15.89 26.19 -10.07
C PRO A 920 -15.79 25.99 -8.55
N GLY A 921 -15.08 26.88 -7.85
CA GLY A 921 -15.15 26.98 -6.38
C GLY A 921 -14.10 26.22 -5.55
N ARG A 922 -13.04 25.64 -6.15
CA ARG A 922 -11.89 25.14 -5.37
C ARG A 922 -10.76 26.16 -5.31
N THR A 923 -10.50 26.70 -4.12
CA THR A 923 -9.35 27.57 -3.82
C THR A 923 -8.04 26.78 -3.95
N GLY A 924 -7.04 27.32 -4.66
CA GLY A 924 -5.72 26.68 -4.89
C GLY A 924 -5.40 26.31 -6.34
N LEU A 925 -6.35 26.47 -7.27
CA LEU A 925 -6.16 26.17 -8.70
C LEU A 925 -5.48 27.28 -9.51
N ASP A 926 -5.37 28.50 -8.98
CA ASP A 926 -4.74 29.62 -9.69
C ASP A 926 -3.23 29.38 -9.91
N ASP A 927 -2.56 28.69 -8.98
CA ASP A 927 -1.17 28.22 -9.13
C ASP A 927 -1.05 27.01 -10.09
N ALA A 928 -2.18 26.36 -10.43
CA ALA A 928 -2.21 25.22 -11.33
C ALA A 928 -2.39 25.58 -12.82
N ARG A 929 -2.91 26.78 -13.12
CA ARG A 929 -3.10 27.24 -14.50
C ARG A 929 -1.78 27.47 -15.25
N SER A 930 -0.73 27.90 -14.54
CA SER A 930 0.61 28.07 -15.12
C SER A 930 1.33 26.74 -15.44
N ARG A 931 0.75 25.60 -15.02
CA ARG A 931 1.33 24.25 -15.14
C ARG A 931 0.70 23.42 -16.26
N TYR A 932 -0.27 23.98 -16.96
CA TYR A 932 -1.23 23.21 -17.76
C TYR A 932 -1.43 23.82 -19.13
N PHE A 933 -1.44 22.96 -20.14
CA PHE A 933 -1.80 23.32 -21.49
C PHE A 933 -2.55 22.17 -22.15
N ILE A 934 -3.37 22.51 -23.13
CA ILE A 934 -4.17 21.53 -23.88
C ILE A 934 -3.95 21.69 -25.36
N TYR A 935 -4.11 20.59 -26.09
CA TYR A 935 -4.50 20.66 -27.50
C TYR A 935 -6.03 20.57 -27.61
N GLN A 936 -6.62 21.38 -28.48
CA GLN A 936 -8.05 21.33 -28.78
C GLN A 936 -8.31 21.56 -30.27
N PRO A 937 -9.23 20.81 -30.91
CA PRO A 937 -9.65 21.06 -32.27
C PRO A 937 -10.50 22.34 -32.39
N ASN A 938 -10.40 23.02 -33.54
CA ASN A 938 -11.10 24.26 -33.86
C ASN A 938 -12.62 24.07 -34.03
N VAL A 939 -13.06 22.85 -34.31
CA VAL A 939 -14.46 22.44 -34.43
C VAL A 939 -14.70 21.13 -33.69
N ALA A 940 -15.96 20.82 -33.40
CA ALA A 940 -16.32 19.51 -32.86
C ALA A 940 -16.12 18.44 -33.94
N VAL A 941 -15.54 17.30 -33.55
CA VAL A 941 -15.20 16.18 -34.44
C VAL A 941 -15.90 14.90 -33.98
N ASN A 942 -16.26 14.03 -34.92
CA ASN A 942 -16.70 12.67 -34.61
C ASN A 942 -15.52 11.68 -34.59
N SER A 943 -14.51 11.87 -35.45
CA SER A 943 -13.33 11.02 -35.52
C SER A 943 -12.11 11.84 -35.93
N ASP A 944 -10.91 11.42 -35.54
CA ASP A 944 -9.68 12.12 -35.90
C ASP A 944 -8.46 11.20 -35.91
N ILE A 945 -7.39 11.66 -36.55
CA ILE A 945 -6.02 11.14 -36.37
C ILE A 945 -5.15 12.32 -35.98
N ARG A 946 -4.38 12.16 -34.89
CA ARG A 946 -3.56 13.23 -34.32
C ARG A 946 -2.16 12.71 -34.08
N LEU A 947 -1.15 13.47 -34.47
CA LEU A 947 0.23 13.18 -34.15
C LEU A 947 0.78 14.29 -33.27
N PHE A 948 1.43 13.91 -32.17
CA PHE A 948 2.24 14.76 -31.33
C PHE A 948 3.68 14.30 -31.38
N SER A 949 4.61 15.22 -31.53
CA SER A 949 6.04 14.95 -31.41
C SER A 949 6.51 15.37 -30.02
N LEU A 950 7.27 14.51 -29.35
CA LEU A 950 7.99 14.85 -28.14
C LEU A 950 9.46 14.99 -28.51
N ALA A 951 9.89 16.23 -28.77
CA ALA A 951 11.25 16.54 -29.23
C ALA A 951 12.05 17.23 -28.13
N ALA A 952 13.19 16.66 -27.72
CA ALA A 952 14.10 17.26 -26.76
C ALA A 952 15.55 17.25 -27.26
N SER A 953 16.27 18.30 -26.90
CA SER A 953 17.70 18.44 -27.15
C SER A 953 18.42 18.90 -25.90
N PRO A 954 19.66 18.42 -25.66
CA PRO A 954 20.52 19.04 -24.66
C PRO A 954 20.99 20.42 -25.15
N LYS A 955 21.31 21.36 -24.26
CA LYS A 955 21.74 22.75 -24.53
C LYS A 955 23.07 22.80 -25.28
N SER A 956 23.84 21.71 -25.25
CA SER A 956 25.01 21.51 -26.10
C SER A 956 24.64 21.44 -27.60
N GLN A 957 23.36 21.24 -27.92
CA GLN A 957 22.80 21.22 -29.26
C GLN A 957 21.76 22.34 -29.41
N THR A 958 21.65 22.91 -30.60
CA THR A 958 20.55 23.83 -30.92
C THR A 958 19.24 23.04 -30.97
N HIS A 959 18.28 23.40 -30.12
CA HIS A 959 16.96 22.80 -30.17
C HIS A 959 16.17 23.31 -31.39
N VAL A 960 15.61 22.37 -32.16
CA VAL A 960 14.74 22.67 -33.29
C VAL A 960 13.44 21.90 -33.08
N PRO A 961 12.29 22.58 -32.93
CA PRO A 961 11.01 21.91 -32.86
C PRO A 961 10.75 21.03 -34.08
N ALA A 962 10.07 19.90 -33.89
CA ALA A 962 9.68 19.05 -34.99
C ALA A 962 8.74 19.79 -35.95
N VAL A 963 8.80 19.44 -37.24
CA VAL A 963 7.79 19.85 -38.22
C VAL A 963 6.91 18.65 -38.51
N ILE A 964 5.60 18.82 -38.33
CA ILE A 964 4.60 17.82 -38.71
C ILE A 964 3.72 18.44 -39.80
N SER A 965 3.48 17.69 -40.86
CA SER A 965 2.64 18.14 -41.97
C SER A 965 1.93 16.98 -42.63
N HIS A 966 0.77 17.26 -43.25
CA HIS A 966 0.13 16.33 -44.16
C HIS A 966 1.05 16.00 -45.34
N ALA A 967 1.30 14.71 -45.54
CA ALA A 967 2.11 14.22 -46.65
C ALA A 967 1.21 13.68 -47.77
N ALA A 968 1.72 13.71 -49.00
CA ALA A 968 1.05 13.06 -50.12
C ALA A 968 0.87 11.56 -49.84
N CYS A 969 -0.34 11.07 -50.00
CA CYS A 969 -0.73 9.70 -49.66
C CYS A 969 -1.54 9.08 -50.80
N GLN A 970 -1.60 7.75 -50.84
CA GLN A 970 -2.49 7.04 -51.76
C GLN A 970 -3.96 7.36 -51.42
N THR A 971 -4.85 7.28 -52.42
CA THR A 971 -6.29 7.50 -52.21
C THR A 971 -6.84 6.56 -51.12
N GLY A 972 -7.59 7.11 -50.16
CA GLY A 972 -8.14 6.35 -49.03
C GLY A 972 -7.15 6.10 -47.88
N LYS A 973 -5.97 6.71 -47.91
CA LYS A 973 -4.96 6.68 -46.86
C LYS A 973 -4.72 8.08 -46.30
N PHE A 974 -4.21 8.14 -45.08
CA PHE A 974 -3.89 9.40 -44.40
C PHE A 974 -2.41 9.38 -44.02
N CYS A 975 -1.63 10.35 -44.50
CA CYS A 975 -0.19 10.38 -44.29
C CYS A 975 0.24 11.67 -43.58
N PHE A 976 1.13 11.52 -42.61
CA PHE A 976 1.82 12.62 -41.94
C PHE A 976 3.33 12.48 -42.12
N ALA A 977 4.01 13.53 -42.54
CA ALA A 977 5.46 13.62 -42.50
C ALA A 977 5.88 14.29 -41.20
N VAL A 978 6.74 13.63 -40.43
CA VAL A 978 7.36 14.18 -39.21
C VAL A 978 8.85 14.33 -39.46
N GLN A 979 9.34 15.56 -39.34
CA GLN A 979 10.75 15.90 -39.49
C GLN A 979 11.33 16.32 -38.14
N MET A 980 12.37 15.63 -37.67
CA MET A 980 13.14 15.97 -36.47
C MET A 980 14.63 15.79 -36.75
N LYS A 981 15.48 16.73 -36.31
CA LYS A 981 16.94 16.67 -36.45
C LYS A 981 17.44 16.25 -37.85
N GLY A 982 16.78 16.74 -38.90
CA GLY A 982 17.14 16.44 -40.30
C GLY A 982 16.67 15.09 -40.84
N VAL A 983 15.99 14.27 -40.03
CA VAL A 983 15.38 13.00 -40.45
C VAL A 983 13.88 13.20 -40.63
N THR A 984 13.34 12.74 -41.76
CA THR A 984 11.89 12.72 -42.02
C THR A 984 11.41 11.28 -42.00
N LYS A 985 10.34 11.01 -41.24
CA LYS A 985 9.58 9.74 -41.28
C LYS A 985 8.13 10.03 -41.65
N ASN A 986 7.56 9.18 -42.50
CA ASN A 986 6.16 9.26 -42.90
C ASN A 986 5.35 8.21 -42.17
N TYR A 987 4.20 8.62 -41.62
CA TYR A 987 3.27 7.78 -40.88
C TYR A 987 2.00 7.65 -41.69
N ARG A 988 1.71 6.44 -42.17
CA ARG A 988 0.55 6.17 -43.02
C ARG A 988 -0.50 5.39 -42.24
N PHE A 989 -1.73 5.91 -42.26
CA PHE A 989 -2.90 5.29 -41.67
C PHE A 989 -3.88 4.79 -42.74
N SER A 990 -4.56 3.70 -42.41
CA SER A 990 -5.59 3.06 -43.23
C SER A 990 -6.85 2.80 -42.44
N ILE A 991 -8.00 2.75 -43.11
CA ILE A 991 -9.24 2.27 -42.51
C ILE A 991 -9.24 0.74 -42.56
N ILE A 992 -9.14 0.09 -41.40
CA ILE A 992 -9.19 -1.37 -41.24
C ILE A 992 -10.29 -1.70 -40.24
N GLY A 993 -11.32 -2.42 -40.68
CA GLY A 993 -12.48 -2.73 -39.83
C GLY A 993 -13.21 -1.50 -39.31
N GLY A 994 -13.24 -0.40 -40.09
CA GLY A 994 -13.86 0.86 -39.69
C GLY A 994 -13.03 1.72 -38.73
N ARG A 995 -11.80 1.31 -38.37
CA ARG A 995 -10.87 2.07 -37.52
C ARG A 995 -9.71 2.63 -38.34
N TYR A 996 -9.25 3.84 -38.07
CA TYR A 996 -7.95 4.28 -38.59
C TYR A 996 -6.84 3.57 -37.82
N LYS A 997 -6.07 2.73 -38.51
CA LYS A 997 -4.92 2.01 -37.96
C LYS A 997 -3.63 2.46 -38.64
N LEU A 998 -2.57 2.58 -37.85
CA LEU A 998 -1.23 2.81 -38.37
C LEU A 998 -0.83 1.59 -39.22
N GLU A 999 -0.52 1.81 -40.50
CA GLU A 999 -0.21 0.76 -41.47
C GLU A 999 1.30 0.65 -41.70
N SER A 1000 2.00 1.77 -41.81
CA SER A 1000 3.44 1.78 -42.10
C SER A 1000 4.14 3.05 -41.63
N ILE A 1001 5.44 2.93 -41.34
CA ILE A 1001 6.37 4.03 -41.05
C ILE A 1001 7.53 3.92 -42.05
N TYR A 1002 7.79 4.95 -42.86
CA TYR A 1002 8.83 4.89 -43.92
C TYR A 1002 9.54 6.22 -44.20
#